data_AF-A0A6B3NDZ2-F1
#
_entry.id   AF-A0A6B3NDZ2-F1
#
_cell.length_a   1.000
_cell.length_b   1.000
_cell.length_c   1.000
_cell.angle_alpha   90.00
_cell.angle_beta   90.00
_cell.angle_gamma   90.00
#
_symmetry.space_group_name_H-M   'P 1'
#
loop_
_entity.id
_entity.type
_entity.pdbx_description
1 polymer ?
#
loop_
_entity_poly.entity_id
_entity_poly.type
_entity_poly.pdbx_seq_one_letter_code
_entity_poly.pdbx_strand_id
1 'polypeptide(L)'
;TEKASKDVTSAMAGEVLFANLVPEEKTDRQGNTTRIAQQGGLLWILSGEVYNLPPGAEPVVKNGDTVETGSVLAETKLITANGGVVRLTPGKREIEIITASVVLDRALVRMESGGGREQYIIHTSTGQQFLLKATPGTKVLNNQVVAELIDDQYRTQTGGIIKYAGVEVAKRGKAKQGYEVTQGGTLLWIPEECHEVNKDISLLLVEDGQYVEAGMEVVKDIFCQSAGIVEVVQKNDILREIVIKPGSLHLVDSPTEAMAKSEQLVYPGNEALPGVTVEELRYCEAVETPEGSALLLRPVIEFAVPDDPAVPSQASINRREDFQEEASRTTAIELRAIQRLPYKDGERVKSVEGVELLRTQLVLEMNQDTEVEHTGSSQLSADIELVSVEDGDDEGAVASESSEFEDKRLQLVILESLVIRRDTATDPLGGTTNTKLLVEDGDEIAPKAVVARTEIQCKEAGEIRGIQEGAEAIRRVLILRDSDQIKLACPNSQPHVKVGDLLVATDTVAEDIPAGESGQVVQVDEDSVTLRLARPYRVSAGAILQINNGDLVQRGDNLVLLVFERAKTGDIIQGLPRIEELLEARKPKEACVLCKRPGESQVVYEEDETVDVKVIEADGSVTDYPVSPGQNAIVSDRQQVLTGQPLTDGPANPHEILEIFFNLTVEQQGGVYEAALVGLQQAQAFLVNEVQSVYQSQGIDISDKHIEVIVRQMTSKVRVDDGGDTTMLPGELVELRQIETVNDAMAITGGAPAKYTPVLLGITKASLNTDSFISAASFQETTRVLTEAAIEGKSDWLRGLKENVIIGRLIPAGTGYNGYEDTNLADFEPDSANNGNFDYPYEENTEINELDQGDPLEVVLDDRTARNYSLEEEASFGGSASSFETDLNDEVSSSDFESYLTGDSEE
;
A
#
# COMPACT_ATOMS: atom_id res chain seq x y z
N THR A 1 23.43 -31.83 -0.29
CA THR A 1 23.13 -30.89 0.81
C THR A 1 22.98 -29.50 0.24
N GLU A 2 22.14 -28.67 0.84
CA GLU A 2 22.03 -27.25 0.52
C GLU A 2 22.64 -26.43 1.65
N LYS A 3 23.31 -25.33 1.31
CA LYS A 3 23.80 -24.39 2.32
C LYS A 3 22.60 -23.61 2.84
N ALA A 4 22.19 -23.91 4.06
CA ALA A 4 21.23 -23.12 4.80
C ALA A 4 21.98 -22.12 5.68
N SER A 5 21.34 -20.99 5.96
CA SER A 5 21.89 -19.98 6.84
C SER A 5 20.86 -19.57 7.89
N LYS A 6 21.33 -19.24 9.10
CA LYS A 6 20.49 -18.73 10.20
C LYS A 6 21.12 -17.48 10.77
N ASP A 7 20.33 -16.41 10.83
CA ASP A 7 20.71 -15.18 11.49
C ASP A 7 20.62 -15.34 13.01
N VAL A 8 21.63 -14.82 13.71
CA VAL A 8 21.67 -14.68 15.16
C VAL A 8 21.58 -13.19 15.48
N THR A 9 20.46 -12.80 16.09
CA THR A 9 20.19 -11.41 16.48
C THR A 9 20.51 -11.17 17.96
N SER A 10 20.80 -9.91 18.30
CA SER A 10 21.00 -9.51 19.69
C SER A 10 19.70 -9.53 20.46
N ALA A 11 19.74 -10.04 21.69
CA ALA A 11 18.59 -10.04 22.60
C ALA A 11 18.60 -8.84 23.55
N MET A 12 19.70 -8.08 23.59
CA MET A 12 19.88 -6.88 24.41
C MET A 12 20.63 -5.79 23.66
N ALA A 13 20.46 -4.54 24.07
CA ALA A 13 21.29 -3.44 23.59
C ALA A 13 22.62 -3.43 24.36
N GLY A 14 23.69 -2.98 23.71
CA GLY A 14 24.99 -2.95 24.36
C GLY A 14 26.19 -2.86 23.43
N GLU A 15 27.35 -3.10 24.01
CA GLU A 15 28.65 -3.09 23.35
C GLU A 15 29.11 -4.53 23.05
N VAL A 16 29.62 -4.75 21.85
CA VAL A 16 30.12 -6.05 21.39
C VAL A 16 31.54 -6.30 21.89
N LEU A 17 31.78 -7.44 22.52
CA LEU A 17 33.10 -7.92 22.92
C LEU A 17 33.37 -9.34 22.39
N PHE A 18 34.46 -9.52 21.67
CA PHE A 18 34.89 -10.82 21.15
C PHE A 18 35.80 -11.54 22.14
N ALA A 19 35.44 -12.78 22.51
CA ALA A 19 36.21 -13.64 23.39
C ALA A 19 36.62 -14.92 22.65
N ASN A 20 37.91 -15.04 22.35
CA ASN A 20 38.48 -16.15 21.55
C ASN A 20 37.87 -16.28 20.14
N LEU A 21 37.36 -15.17 19.59
CA LEU A 21 36.81 -15.09 18.23
C LEU A 21 37.78 -14.27 17.37
N VAL A 22 38.40 -14.91 16.37
CA VAL A 22 39.34 -14.26 15.44
C VAL A 22 38.64 -14.08 14.09
N PRO A 23 38.32 -12.83 13.69
CA PRO A 23 37.77 -12.54 12.38
C PRO A 23 38.87 -12.58 11.31
N GLU A 24 38.59 -13.21 10.18
CA GLU A 24 39.39 -13.12 8.96
C GLU A 24 38.60 -12.34 7.91
N GLU A 25 39.22 -11.30 7.34
CA GLU A 25 38.64 -10.52 6.26
C GLU A 25 38.98 -11.16 4.92
N LYS A 26 37.95 -11.49 4.14
CA LYS A 26 38.09 -12.02 2.80
C LYS A 26 37.42 -11.07 1.81
N THR A 27 38.22 -10.45 0.96
CA THR A 27 37.74 -9.57 -0.10
C THR A 27 37.51 -10.38 -1.38
N ASP A 28 36.29 -10.30 -1.93
CA ASP A 28 35.97 -10.91 -3.23
C ASP A 28 36.55 -10.08 -4.40
N ARG A 29 36.58 -10.65 -5.60
CA ARG A 29 37.03 -10.01 -6.85
C ARG A 29 36.27 -8.70 -7.19
N GLN A 30 35.10 -8.50 -6.59
CA GLN A 30 34.26 -7.30 -6.73
C GLN A 30 34.58 -6.22 -5.69
N GLY A 31 35.54 -6.44 -4.78
CA GLY A 31 35.93 -5.49 -3.73
C GLY A 31 35.10 -5.57 -2.44
N ASN A 32 34.09 -6.44 -2.38
CA ASN A 32 33.29 -6.66 -1.17
C ASN A 32 34.09 -7.45 -0.13
N THR A 33 34.26 -6.90 1.07
CA THR A 33 34.97 -7.54 2.18
C THR A 33 33.99 -8.26 3.07
N THR A 34 34.09 -9.59 3.15
CA THR A 34 33.29 -10.44 4.04
C THR A 34 34.15 -10.90 5.22
N ARG A 35 33.61 -10.83 6.44
CA ARG A 35 34.31 -11.25 7.65
C ARG A 35 33.84 -12.63 8.07
N ILE A 36 34.76 -13.58 8.17
CA ILE A 36 34.46 -14.97 8.53
C ILE A 36 35.19 -15.31 9.83
N ALA A 37 34.50 -16.00 10.75
CA ALA A 37 35.12 -16.52 11.97
C ALA A 37 36.04 -17.70 11.61
N GLN A 38 37.36 -17.54 11.74
CA GLN A 38 38.32 -18.63 11.48
C GLN A 38 38.20 -19.77 12.49
N GLN A 39 38.01 -19.42 13.76
CA GLN A 39 37.83 -20.35 14.87
C GLN A 39 36.54 -20.00 15.61
N GLY A 40 35.84 -21.02 16.10
CA GLY A 40 34.68 -20.82 16.95
C GLY A 40 35.08 -20.18 18.28
N GLY A 41 34.23 -19.28 18.77
CA GLY A 41 34.48 -18.48 19.98
C GLY A 41 33.18 -18.00 20.62
N LEU A 42 33.31 -17.11 21.60
CA LEU A 42 32.17 -16.44 22.24
C LEU A 42 32.14 -14.96 21.81
N LEU A 43 30.94 -14.49 21.54
CA LEU A 43 30.64 -13.08 21.29
C LEU A 43 29.77 -12.61 22.45
N TRP A 44 30.22 -11.61 23.20
CA TRP A 44 29.52 -11.08 24.35
C TRP A 44 28.89 -9.74 24.00
N ILE A 45 27.64 -9.54 24.40
CA ILE A 45 27.00 -8.23 24.37
C ILE A 45 26.95 -7.70 25.80
N LEU A 46 27.76 -6.69 26.10
CA LEU A 46 27.81 -6.02 27.40
C LEU A 46 26.64 -5.03 27.50
N SER A 47 25.77 -5.20 28.49
CA SER A 47 24.54 -4.42 28.67
C SER A 47 24.79 -2.92 28.70
N GLY A 48 23.92 -2.18 28.05
CA GLY A 48 23.83 -0.73 28.13
C GLY A 48 22.81 -0.18 27.14
N GLU A 49 22.39 1.06 27.35
CA GLU A 49 21.37 1.70 26.53
C GLU A 49 22.01 2.34 25.30
N VAL A 50 21.63 1.91 24.09
CA VAL A 50 22.23 2.37 22.83
C VAL A 50 21.27 3.30 22.10
N TYR A 51 21.67 4.56 21.94
CA TYR A 51 20.94 5.60 21.22
C TYR A 51 21.42 5.65 19.77
N ASN A 52 20.49 5.64 18.82
CA ASN A 52 20.81 5.84 17.41
C ASN A 52 20.82 7.34 17.11
N LEU A 53 21.89 7.82 16.50
CA LEU A 53 22.00 9.20 16.03
C LEU A 53 21.62 9.26 14.54
N PRO A 54 20.75 10.20 14.14
CA PRO A 54 20.38 10.36 12.75
C PRO A 54 21.57 10.89 11.92
N PRO A 55 21.55 10.70 10.59
CA PRO A 55 22.60 11.24 9.73
C PRO A 55 22.74 12.76 9.89
N GLY A 56 23.98 13.23 10.07
CA GLY A 56 24.32 14.63 10.28
C GLY A 56 24.18 15.13 11.73
N ALA A 57 23.83 14.26 12.69
CA ALA A 57 23.87 14.61 14.11
C ALA A 57 25.32 14.61 14.62
N GLU A 58 25.66 15.66 15.36
CA GLU A 58 26.96 15.83 16.01
C GLU A 58 26.79 15.56 17.52
N PRO A 59 27.54 14.63 18.13
CA PRO A 59 27.48 14.41 19.57
C PRO A 59 28.05 15.59 20.33
N VAL A 60 27.34 16.02 21.38
CA VAL A 60 27.74 17.12 22.27
C VAL A 60 28.51 16.59 23.49
N VAL A 61 28.35 15.30 23.81
CA VAL A 61 28.96 14.59 24.94
C VAL A 61 30.21 13.79 24.51
N LYS A 62 31.07 13.45 25.49
CA LYS A 62 32.30 12.66 25.31
C LYS A 62 32.27 11.38 26.17
N ASN A 63 33.10 10.40 25.82
CA ASN A 63 33.25 9.19 26.64
C ASN A 63 33.73 9.56 28.06
N GLY A 64 33.06 9.01 29.08
CA GLY A 64 33.31 9.28 30.49
C GLY A 64 32.47 10.42 31.08
N ASP A 65 31.71 11.17 30.25
CA ASP A 65 30.78 12.17 30.76
C ASP A 65 29.60 11.48 31.46
N THR A 66 29.14 12.04 32.58
CA THR A 66 27.93 11.59 33.28
C THR A 66 26.76 12.45 32.83
N VAL A 67 25.67 11.82 32.39
CA VAL A 67 24.46 12.51 31.92
C VAL A 67 23.27 12.20 32.82
N GLU A 68 22.42 13.19 33.04
CA GLU A 68 21.12 13.05 33.72
C GLU A 68 19.99 12.99 32.69
N THR A 69 18.83 12.42 33.06
CA THR A 69 17.64 12.40 32.19
C THR A 69 17.31 13.80 31.66
N GLY A 70 17.15 13.92 30.34
CA GLY A 70 16.91 15.19 29.64
C GLY A 70 18.18 15.89 29.13
N SER A 71 19.37 15.38 29.43
CA SER A 71 20.62 15.93 28.90
C SER A 71 20.74 15.72 27.39
N VAL A 72 21.30 16.71 26.67
CA VAL A 72 21.48 16.65 25.21
C VAL A 72 22.68 15.76 24.86
N LEU A 73 22.43 14.66 24.17
CA LEU A 73 23.44 13.73 23.67
C LEU A 73 24.06 14.22 22.35
N ALA A 74 23.23 14.70 21.43
CA ALA A 74 23.63 15.14 20.10
C ALA A 74 22.67 16.19 19.54
N GLU A 75 23.15 17.01 18.62
CA GLU A 75 22.34 18.01 17.92
C GLU A 75 22.40 17.82 16.39
N THR A 76 21.28 18.08 15.72
CA THR A 76 21.23 18.22 14.25
C THR A 76 20.86 19.65 13.90
N LYS A 77 21.57 20.24 12.91
CA LYS A 77 21.33 21.60 12.43
C LYS A 77 20.59 21.54 11.09
N LEU A 78 19.48 22.27 10.99
CA LEU A 78 18.75 22.51 9.73
C LEU A 78 19.26 23.82 9.13
N ILE A 79 19.83 23.77 7.93
CA ILE A 79 20.55 24.88 7.30
C ILE A 79 19.85 25.24 5.98
N THR A 80 19.67 26.53 5.70
CA THR A 80 19.18 27.00 4.38
C THR A 80 20.30 26.99 3.35
N ALA A 81 20.00 26.55 2.13
CA ALA A 81 20.95 26.58 1.02
C ALA A 81 21.11 28.00 0.43
N ASN A 82 20.00 28.72 0.23
CA ASN A 82 19.98 29.96 -0.55
C ASN A 82 19.82 31.23 0.30
N GLY A 83 19.27 31.13 1.51
CA GLY A 83 18.88 32.32 2.28
C GLY A 83 17.69 33.05 1.67
N GLY A 84 17.13 34.01 2.40
CA GLY A 84 15.94 34.73 2.01
C GLY A 84 15.09 35.17 3.19
N VAL A 85 13.82 35.48 2.93
CA VAL A 85 12.86 35.88 3.97
C VAL A 85 12.11 34.66 4.48
N VAL A 86 12.13 34.43 5.78
CA VAL A 86 11.44 33.32 6.42
C VAL A 86 9.93 33.55 6.41
N ARG A 87 9.18 32.53 5.99
CA ARG A 87 7.72 32.44 6.01
C ARG A 87 7.33 31.21 6.85
N LEU A 88 6.75 31.45 8.02
CA LEU A 88 6.24 30.42 8.92
C LEU A 88 4.72 30.40 8.86
N THR A 89 4.14 29.31 8.35
CA THR A 89 2.68 29.13 8.45
C THR A 89 2.34 28.41 9.76
N PRO A 90 1.48 28.96 10.63
CA PRO A 90 1.05 28.30 11.86
C PRO A 90 0.47 26.91 11.58
N GLY A 91 0.93 25.89 12.30
CA GLY A 91 0.46 24.50 12.17
C GLY A 91 1.08 23.71 11.00
N LYS A 92 1.83 24.34 10.08
CA LYS A 92 2.63 23.62 9.08
C LYS A 92 3.99 23.23 9.66
N ARG A 93 4.51 22.08 9.23
CA ARG A 93 5.81 21.52 9.65
C ARG A 93 6.95 21.84 8.66
N GLU A 94 6.74 22.85 7.84
CA GLU A 94 7.67 23.30 6.81
C GLU A 94 8.00 24.75 7.11
N ILE A 95 9.30 25.06 7.11
CA ILE A 95 9.79 26.43 7.10
C ILE A 95 9.99 26.79 5.65
N GLU A 96 9.25 27.78 5.18
CA GLU A 96 9.36 28.26 3.81
C GLU A 96 10.29 29.47 3.81
N ILE A 97 11.28 29.49 2.94
CA ILE A 97 12.19 30.62 2.79
C ILE A 97 11.97 31.21 1.41
N ILE A 98 11.48 32.44 1.35
CA ILE A 98 11.28 33.18 0.12
C ILE A 98 12.65 33.60 -0.40
N THR A 99 13.13 32.92 -1.43
CA THR A 99 14.43 33.22 -2.06
C THR A 99 14.30 34.30 -3.12
N ALA A 100 13.14 34.40 -3.76
CA ALA A 100 12.86 35.32 -4.85
C ALA A 100 11.35 35.48 -5.08
N SER A 101 10.93 36.57 -5.71
CA SER A 101 9.55 36.77 -6.15
C SER A 101 9.50 37.49 -7.50
N VAL A 102 8.57 37.10 -8.36
CA VAL A 102 8.36 37.68 -9.70
C VAL A 102 6.90 38.08 -9.84
N VAL A 103 6.63 39.30 -10.28
CA VAL A 103 5.27 39.76 -10.58
C VAL A 103 5.13 39.90 -12.09
N LEU A 104 4.06 39.35 -12.67
CA LEU A 104 3.67 39.60 -14.06
C LEU A 104 3.00 40.98 -14.15
N ASP A 105 3.80 41.99 -14.47
CA ASP A 105 3.39 43.39 -14.60
C ASP A 105 2.53 43.67 -15.84
N ARG A 106 2.70 42.88 -16.91
CA ARG A 106 2.01 43.07 -18.20
C ARG A 106 0.79 42.18 -18.42
N ALA A 107 0.29 41.54 -17.38
CA ALA A 107 -0.86 40.66 -17.44
C ALA A 107 -1.79 40.85 -16.22
N LEU A 108 -3.09 40.80 -16.47
CA LEU A 108 -4.14 40.91 -15.44
C LEU A 108 -4.83 39.57 -15.27
N VAL A 109 -5.11 39.18 -14.04
CA VAL A 109 -5.82 37.94 -13.70
C VAL A 109 -7.24 38.29 -13.26
N ARG A 110 -8.22 37.68 -13.93
CA ARG A 110 -9.64 37.79 -13.60
C ARG A 110 -10.20 36.45 -13.17
N MET A 111 -11.10 36.47 -12.20
CA MET A 111 -11.82 35.28 -11.76
C MET A 111 -13.15 35.20 -12.49
N GLU A 112 -13.38 34.12 -13.23
CA GLU A 112 -14.64 33.86 -13.90
C GLU A 112 -15.35 32.67 -13.23
N SER A 113 -16.64 32.87 -12.89
CA SER A 113 -17.47 31.84 -12.26
C SER A 113 -18.45 31.28 -13.30
N GLY A 114 -18.20 30.05 -13.77
CA GLY A 114 -19.02 29.38 -14.79
C GLY A 114 -19.31 27.93 -14.42
N GLY A 115 -20.58 27.53 -14.40
CA GLY A 115 -20.99 26.12 -14.20
C GLY A 115 -20.65 25.53 -12.82
N GLY A 116 -20.53 26.37 -11.78
CA GLY A 116 -20.20 25.93 -10.42
C GLY A 116 -18.70 25.75 -10.15
N ARG A 117 -17.82 26.21 -11.05
CA ARG A 117 -16.37 26.26 -10.85
C ARG A 117 -15.85 27.68 -11.04
N GLU A 118 -14.93 28.09 -10.16
CA GLU A 118 -14.16 29.32 -10.28
C GLU A 118 -12.91 29.03 -11.13
N GLN A 119 -12.68 29.84 -12.15
CA GLN A 119 -11.51 29.73 -13.03
C GLN A 119 -10.78 31.08 -13.07
N TYR A 120 -9.46 31.05 -13.10
CA TYR A 120 -8.63 32.24 -13.20
C TYR A 120 -8.10 32.38 -14.62
N ILE A 121 -8.40 33.50 -15.26
CA ILE A 121 -7.98 33.81 -16.63
C ILE A 121 -6.97 34.95 -16.59
N ILE A 122 -5.80 34.71 -17.19
CA ILE A 122 -4.75 35.70 -17.38
C ILE A 122 -4.98 36.39 -18.73
N HIS A 123 -5.23 37.70 -18.69
CA HIS A 123 -5.33 38.58 -19.84
C HIS A 123 -3.99 39.27 -20.08
N THR A 124 -3.37 39.02 -21.23
CA THR A 124 -2.13 39.70 -21.61
C THR A 124 -2.41 41.06 -22.24
N SER A 125 -1.43 41.95 -22.22
CA SER A 125 -1.46 43.22 -22.96
C SER A 125 -1.64 43.07 -24.49
N THR A 126 -1.37 41.88 -25.05
CA THR A 126 -1.57 41.56 -26.47
C THR A 126 -2.99 41.06 -26.77
N GLY A 127 -3.88 40.97 -25.76
CA GLY A 127 -5.26 40.50 -25.90
C GLY A 127 -5.42 38.97 -25.87
N GLN A 128 -4.35 38.22 -25.57
CA GLN A 128 -4.42 36.77 -25.41
C GLN A 128 -4.97 36.40 -24.02
N GLN A 129 -5.64 35.27 -23.93
CA GLN A 129 -6.24 34.75 -22.70
C GLN A 129 -5.61 33.40 -22.35
N PHE A 130 -5.12 33.25 -21.12
CA PHE A 130 -4.61 31.98 -20.61
C PHE A 130 -5.43 31.51 -19.42
N LEU A 131 -5.85 30.26 -19.45
CA LEU A 131 -6.42 29.59 -18.30
C LEU A 131 -5.31 29.22 -17.32
N LEU A 132 -5.33 29.79 -16.12
CA LEU A 132 -4.41 29.43 -15.04
C LEU A 132 -4.77 28.01 -14.56
N LYS A 133 -3.84 27.06 -14.75
CA LYS A 133 -4.02 25.66 -14.35
C LYS A 133 -3.59 25.42 -12.91
N ALA A 134 -2.62 26.20 -12.42
CA ALA A 134 -2.13 26.11 -11.06
C ALA A 134 -2.95 27.03 -10.14
N THR A 135 -3.63 26.43 -9.16
CA THR A 135 -4.51 27.16 -8.24
C THR A 135 -3.68 28.10 -7.36
N PRO A 136 -4.13 29.34 -7.11
CA PRO A 136 -3.46 30.22 -6.15
C PRO A 136 -3.26 29.53 -4.79
N GLY A 137 -2.07 29.67 -4.19
CA GLY A 137 -1.65 29.00 -2.97
C GLY A 137 -1.13 27.56 -3.15
N THR A 138 -0.96 27.10 -4.40
CA THR A 138 -0.34 25.78 -4.68
C THR A 138 1.13 25.93 -5.11
N LYS A 139 1.96 24.99 -4.62
CA LYS A 139 3.38 24.89 -4.97
C LYS A 139 3.55 24.28 -6.37
N VAL A 140 4.24 25.00 -7.24
CA VAL A 140 4.59 24.61 -8.60
C VAL A 140 6.08 24.31 -8.70
N LEU A 141 6.43 23.15 -9.22
CA LEU A 141 7.81 22.71 -9.38
C LEU A 141 8.42 23.22 -10.70
N ASN A 142 9.75 23.16 -10.80
CA ASN A 142 10.45 23.46 -12.05
C ASN A 142 9.93 22.58 -13.21
N ASN A 143 9.74 23.18 -14.38
CA ASN A 143 9.15 22.62 -15.60
C ASN A 143 7.66 22.20 -15.51
N GLN A 144 6.93 22.68 -14.51
CA GLN A 144 5.48 22.45 -14.40
C GLN A 144 4.68 23.53 -15.13
N VAL A 145 3.54 23.13 -15.71
CA VAL A 145 2.60 24.03 -16.41
C VAL A 145 1.88 24.91 -15.40
N VAL A 146 2.01 26.23 -15.60
CA VAL A 146 1.34 27.27 -14.81
C VAL A 146 0.01 27.65 -15.45
N ALA A 147 0.00 27.88 -16.77
CA ALA A 147 -1.18 28.30 -17.52
C ALA A 147 -1.21 27.72 -18.94
N GLU A 148 -2.39 27.70 -19.55
CA GLU A 148 -2.64 27.20 -20.91
C GLU A 148 -3.38 28.24 -21.73
N LEU A 149 -2.92 28.51 -22.94
CA LEU A 149 -3.56 29.47 -23.85
C LEU A 149 -4.96 28.96 -24.23
N ILE A 150 -5.96 29.82 -24.14
CA ILE A 150 -7.30 29.56 -24.67
C ILE A 150 -7.28 29.94 -26.14
N ASP A 151 -7.17 28.95 -27.03
CA ASP A 151 -7.12 29.15 -28.48
C ASP A 151 -7.90 28.05 -29.21
N ASP A 152 -8.84 28.44 -30.07
CA ASP A 152 -9.63 27.52 -30.90
C ASP A 152 -9.02 27.31 -32.30
N GLN A 153 -7.91 27.98 -32.66
CA GLN A 153 -7.31 27.89 -34.00
C GLN A 153 -6.88 26.48 -34.41
N TYR A 154 -6.50 25.63 -33.45
CA TYR A 154 -6.04 24.26 -33.67
C TYR A 154 -7.10 23.21 -33.28
N ARG A 155 -8.36 23.62 -33.18
CA ARG A 155 -9.48 22.74 -32.87
C ARG A 155 -10.11 22.19 -34.15
N THR A 156 -10.27 20.87 -34.22
CA THR A 156 -10.90 20.17 -35.35
C THR A 156 -12.42 20.12 -35.19
N GLN A 157 -13.13 19.59 -36.18
CA GLN A 157 -14.58 19.36 -36.10
C GLN A 157 -14.93 17.96 -35.61
N THR A 158 -14.12 16.96 -35.96
CA THR A 158 -14.28 15.55 -35.61
C THR A 158 -12.92 14.96 -35.21
N GLY A 159 -12.90 13.66 -34.88
CA GLY A 159 -11.67 12.86 -34.85
C GLY A 159 -10.98 12.80 -36.22
N GLY A 160 -9.89 12.03 -36.30
CA GLY A 160 -9.11 11.95 -37.52
C GLY A 160 -7.72 11.36 -37.34
N ILE A 161 -6.96 11.37 -38.43
CA ILE A 161 -5.55 10.98 -38.44
C ILE A 161 -4.72 12.26 -38.54
N ILE A 162 -3.75 12.41 -37.65
CA ILE A 162 -2.76 13.48 -37.70
C ILE A 162 -1.50 12.99 -38.41
N LYS A 163 -0.95 13.79 -39.33
CA LYS A 163 0.37 13.56 -39.92
C LYS A 163 1.23 14.82 -39.83
N TYR A 164 2.52 14.65 -39.55
CA TYR A 164 3.46 15.76 -39.43
C TYR A 164 4.14 16.02 -40.77
N ALA A 165 4.10 17.27 -41.23
CA ALA A 165 4.85 17.74 -42.39
C ALA A 165 5.86 18.80 -41.94
N GLY A 166 7.09 18.36 -41.66
CA GLY A 166 8.19 19.25 -41.25
C GLY A 166 8.23 19.60 -39.76
N VAL A 167 7.25 19.15 -38.96
CA VAL A 167 7.22 19.35 -37.50
C VAL A 167 8.14 18.33 -36.81
N GLU A 168 9.01 18.82 -35.92
CA GLU A 168 9.86 17.98 -35.07
C GLU A 168 9.46 18.12 -33.60
N VAL A 169 9.50 17.00 -32.86
CA VAL A 169 9.14 16.96 -31.45
C VAL A 169 10.26 16.38 -30.58
N ALA A 170 10.33 16.82 -29.32
CA ALA A 170 11.31 16.36 -28.36
C ALA A 170 11.17 14.86 -28.06
N LYS A 171 12.30 14.12 -28.07
CA LYS A 171 12.34 12.67 -27.78
C LYS A 171 12.02 12.30 -26.33
N ARG A 172 12.02 13.28 -25.41
CA ARG A 172 11.77 13.09 -23.98
C ARG A 172 10.47 13.80 -23.60
N GLY A 173 9.36 13.07 -23.59
CA GLY A 173 8.09 13.53 -23.06
C GLY A 173 7.32 12.38 -22.42
N LYS A 174 6.71 12.59 -21.25
CA LYS A 174 5.73 11.64 -20.72
C LYS A 174 4.51 11.72 -21.62
N ALA A 175 4.11 10.62 -22.28
CA ALA A 175 2.99 10.59 -23.23
C ALA A 175 1.70 11.27 -22.73
N LYS A 176 1.48 11.29 -21.40
CA LYS A 176 0.33 11.92 -20.76
C LYS A 176 0.29 13.46 -20.87
N GLN A 177 1.41 14.13 -21.12
CA GLN A 177 1.49 15.60 -21.18
C GLN A 177 1.68 16.17 -22.60
N GLY A 178 1.69 15.31 -23.64
CA GLY A 178 1.96 15.71 -25.03
C GLY A 178 3.46 15.80 -25.39
N TYR A 179 3.75 15.98 -26.69
CA TYR A 179 5.08 16.08 -27.27
C TYR A 179 5.44 17.56 -27.49
N GLU A 180 6.53 18.03 -26.86
CA GLU A 180 7.02 19.40 -27.05
C GLU A 180 7.54 19.59 -28.47
N VAL A 181 7.08 20.64 -29.15
CA VAL A 181 7.51 21.02 -30.50
C VAL A 181 8.89 21.67 -30.40
N THR A 182 9.88 21.10 -31.10
CA THR A 182 11.24 21.64 -31.20
C THR A 182 11.47 22.41 -32.48
N GLN A 183 10.71 22.08 -33.52
CA GLN A 183 10.72 22.77 -34.80
C GLN A 183 9.29 22.77 -35.36
N GLY A 184 8.83 23.94 -35.79
CA GLY A 184 7.56 24.18 -36.44
C GLY A 184 7.48 23.59 -37.85
N GLY A 185 6.28 23.60 -38.43
CA GLY A 185 5.96 22.96 -39.70
C GLY A 185 4.46 23.01 -39.96
N THR A 186 3.90 21.98 -40.58
CA THR A 186 2.46 21.87 -40.82
C THR A 186 1.92 20.55 -40.29
N LEU A 187 0.81 20.59 -39.55
CA LEU A 187 0.03 19.40 -39.21
C LEU A 187 -1.01 19.17 -40.29
N LEU A 188 -1.05 17.95 -40.82
CA LEU A 188 -2.03 17.50 -41.80
C LEU A 188 -3.09 16.67 -41.06
N TRP A 189 -4.31 17.19 -40.99
CA TRP A 189 -5.43 16.51 -40.36
C TRP A 189 -6.34 15.87 -41.40
N ILE A 190 -6.51 14.56 -41.31
CA ILE A 190 -7.40 13.78 -42.17
C ILE A 190 -8.64 13.44 -41.34
N PRO A 191 -9.77 14.15 -41.50
CA PRO A 191 -10.91 14.04 -40.60
C PRO A 191 -11.60 12.68 -40.74
N GLU A 192 -12.03 12.13 -39.61
CA GLU A 192 -12.86 10.95 -39.50
C GLU A 192 -13.83 11.10 -38.32
N GLU A 193 -15.06 10.65 -38.49
CA GLU A 193 -16.02 10.64 -37.40
C GLU A 193 -16.08 9.24 -36.83
N CYS A 194 -15.71 9.06 -35.57
CA CYS A 194 -15.67 7.74 -34.94
C CYS A 194 -16.65 7.69 -33.78
N HIS A 195 -17.71 6.90 -33.94
CA HIS A 195 -18.64 6.54 -32.88
C HIS A 195 -18.13 5.28 -32.19
N GLU A 196 -17.80 5.37 -30.91
CA GLU A 196 -17.54 4.20 -30.08
C GLU A 196 -18.88 3.63 -29.60
N VAL A 197 -19.15 2.39 -30.01
CA VAL A 197 -20.43 1.71 -29.80
C VAL A 197 -20.19 0.45 -28.97
N ASN A 198 -21.17 0.06 -28.15
CA ASN A 198 -21.19 -1.23 -27.47
C ASN A 198 -22.60 -1.81 -27.56
N LYS A 199 -23.02 -2.09 -28.79
CA LYS A 199 -24.38 -2.55 -29.13
C LYS A 199 -24.31 -3.83 -29.97
N ASP A 200 -25.39 -4.60 -29.97
CA ASP A 200 -25.52 -5.79 -30.81
C ASP A 200 -25.56 -5.41 -32.30
N ILE A 201 -24.96 -6.24 -33.16
CA ILE A 201 -24.93 -6.02 -34.62
C ILE A 201 -26.33 -5.92 -35.25
N SER A 202 -27.36 -6.53 -34.66
CA SER A 202 -28.74 -6.44 -35.15
C SER A 202 -29.32 -5.03 -35.15
N LEU A 203 -28.69 -4.07 -34.46
CA LEU A 203 -29.08 -2.66 -34.44
C LEU A 203 -28.41 -1.81 -35.53
N LEU A 204 -27.54 -2.41 -36.35
CA LEU A 204 -26.89 -1.77 -37.50
C LEU A 204 -27.90 -1.54 -38.63
N LEU A 205 -27.96 -0.30 -39.15
CA LEU A 205 -28.91 0.11 -40.20
C LEU A 205 -28.24 0.30 -41.57
N VAL A 206 -26.91 0.22 -41.63
CA VAL A 206 -26.09 0.45 -42.84
C VAL A 206 -25.13 -0.70 -43.08
N GLU A 207 -24.74 -0.92 -44.33
CA GLU A 207 -23.76 -1.94 -44.70
C GLU A 207 -22.32 -1.39 -44.57
N ASP A 208 -21.37 -2.28 -44.27
CA ASP A 208 -19.95 -1.94 -44.30
C ASP A 208 -19.52 -1.51 -45.72
N GLY A 209 -18.80 -0.40 -45.83
CA GLY A 209 -18.43 0.21 -47.11
C GLY A 209 -19.52 1.04 -47.78
N GLN A 210 -20.71 1.18 -47.18
CA GLN A 210 -21.80 2.01 -47.71
C GLN A 210 -21.49 3.51 -47.57
N TYR A 211 -21.86 4.31 -48.57
CA TYR A 211 -21.82 5.78 -48.47
C TYR A 211 -23.07 6.30 -47.76
N VAL A 212 -22.89 7.13 -46.74
CA VAL A 212 -23.96 7.76 -45.95
C VAL A 212 -23.93 9.28 -46.05
N GLU A 213 -25.10 9.91 -45.96
CA GLU A 213 -25.26 11.36 -45.91
C GLU A 213 -25.32 11.84 -44.45
N ALA A 214 -24.85 13.06 -44.19
CA ALA A 214 -24.92 13.67 -42.87
C ALA A 214 -26.38 13.72 -42.35
N GLY A 215 -26.59 13.31 -41.11
CA GLY A 215 -27.89 13.20 -40.45
C GLY A 215 -28.56 11.82 -40.61
N MET A 216 -27.95 10.88 -41.33
CA MET A 216 -28.47 9.51 -41.45
C MET A 216 -28.25 8.72 -40.16
N GLU A 217 -29.23 7.90 -39.80
CA GLU A 217 -29.13 6.95 -38.68
C GLU A 217 -28.33 5.72 -39.12
N VAL A 218 -27.14 5.51 -38.53
CA VAL A 218 -26.22 4.42 -38.90
C VAL A 218 -26.40 3.19 -37.99
N VAL A 219 -26.68 3.43 -36.72
CA VAL A 219 -27.13 2.43 -35.74
C VAL A 219 -28.31 3.03 -35.02
N LYS A 220 -29.22 2.19 -34.52
CA LYS A 220 -30.35 2.66 -33.72
C LYS A 220 -29.93 3.70 -32.66
N ASP A 221 -30.50 4.90 -32.73
CA ASP A 221 -30.23 6.09 -31.91
C ASP A 221 -28.83 6.73 -32.08
N ILE A 222 -28.12 6.44 -33.17
CA ILE A 222 -26.79 7.01 -33.52
C ILE A 222 -26.86 7.59 -34.93
N PHE A 223 -26.64 8.90 -35.04
CA PHE A 223 -26.70 9.66 -36.28
C PHE A 223 -25.31 10.14 -36.67
N CYS A 224 -24.95 10.02 -37.94
CA CYS A 224 -23.70 10.58 -38.45
C CYS A 224 -23.81 12.11 -38.64
N GLN A 225 -22.75 12.84 -38.33
CA GLN A 225 -22.66 14.30 -38.53
C GLN A 225 -22.03 14.64 -39.88
N SER A 226 -21.21 13.73 -40.40
CA SER A 226 -20.46 13.86 -41.64
C SER A 226 -21.02 12.92 -42.70
N ALA A 227 -20.93 13.33 -43.97
CA ALA A 227 -21.18 12.45 -45.10
C ALA A 227 -19.88 11.71 -45.48
N GLY A 228 -19.96 10.42 -45.81
CA GLY A 228 -18.78 9.61 -46.12
C GLY A 228 -19.03 8.11 -46.20
N ILE A 229 -17.96 7.35 -46.37
CA ILE A 229 -18.00 5.88 -46.36
C ILE A 229 -18.00 5.38 -44.92
N VAL A 230 -18.89 4.44 -44.61
CA VAL A 230 -18.97 3.77 -43.31
C VAL A 230 -18.01 2.59 -43.28
N GLU A 231 -17.20 2.52 -42.22
CA GLU A 231 -16.46 1.33 -41.83
C GLU A 231 -16.98 0.84 -40.48
N VAL A 232 -17.32 -0.44 -40.41
CA VAL A 232 -17.90 -1.10 -39.23
C VAL A 232 -16.89 -2.02 -38.58
N VAL A 233 -16.49 -1.71 -37.34
CA VAL A 233 -15.59 -2.56 -36.55
C VAL A 233 -16.41 -3.35 -35.53
N GLN A 234 -16.36 -4.67 -35.62
CA GLN A 234 -17.09 -5.57 -34.73
C GLN A 234 -16.18 -6.64 -34.11
N LYS A 235 -16.57 -7.12 -32.93
CA LYS A 235 -15.89 -8.24 -32.25
C LYS A 235 -16.90 -9.10 -31.51
N ASN A 236 -16.99 -10.39 -31.86
CA ASN A 236 -17.93 -11.36 -31.29
C ASN A 236 -19.39 -10.89 -31.41
N ASP A 237 -19.81 -10.46 -32.61
CA ASP A 237 -21.16 -9.96 -32.92
C ASP A 237 -21.59 -8.69 -32.14
N ILE A 238 -20.65 -8.02 -31.49
CA ILE A 238 -20.83 -6.72 -30.84
C ILE A 238 -20.15 -5.65 -31.68
N LEU A 239 -20.91 -4.63 -32.08
CA LEU A 239 -20.41 -3.41 -32.71
C LEU A 239 -19.54 -2.66 -31.71
N ARG A 240 -18.30 -2.35 -32.11
CA ARG A 240 -17.30 -1.63 -31.31
C ARG A 240 -17.10 -0.21 -31.80
N GLU A 241 -16.97 -0.03 -33.11
CA GLU A 241 -16.74 1.28 -33.70
C GLU A 241 -17.52 1.40 -35.00
N ILE A 242 -18.05 2.59 -35.24
CA ILE A 242 -18.58 3.01 -36.54
C ILE A 242 -17.82 4.24 -36.95
N VAL A 243 -17.15 4.13 -38.09
CA VAL A 243 -16.26 5.18 -38.60
C VAL A 243 -16.84 5.72 -39.89
N ILE A 244 -17.11 7.02 -39.94
CA ILE A 244 -17.48 7.70 -41.19
C ILE A 244 -16.24 8.41 -41.73
N LYS A 245 -15.82 8.00 -42.93
CA LYS A 245 -14.67 8.56 -43.65
C LYS A 245 -15.17 9.53 -44.73
N PRO A 246 -15.09 10.85 -44.50
CA PRO A 246 -15.49 11.84 -45.50
C PRO A 246 -14.53 11.84 -46.69
N GLY A 247 -15.08 12.00 -47.89
CA GLY A 247 -14.28 12.07 -49.12
C GLY A 247 -15.10 11.81 -50.38
N SER A 248 -14.48 12.04 -51.54
CA SER A 248 -15.08 11.67 -52.83
C SER A 248 -14.66 10.26 -53.22
N LEU A 249 -15.63 9.39 -53.47
CA LEU A 249 -15.43 8.00 -53.86
C LEU A 249 -15.23 7.88 -55.39
N HIS A 250 -14.21 7.13 -55.82
CA HIS A 250 -13.97 6.82 -57.23
C HIS A 250 -13.79 5.32 -57.42
N LEU A 251 -14.69 4.67 -58.16
CA LEU A 251 -14.62 3.23 -58.44
C LEU A 251 -13.43 2.89 -59.36
N VAL A 252 -12.78 1.75 -59.12
CA VAL A 252 -11.59 1.31 -59.87
C VAL A 252 -11.79 -0.11 -60.39
N ASP A 253 -11.39 -0.36 -61.64
CA ASP A 253 -11.55 -1.67 -62.31
C ASP A 253 -10.67 -2.78 -61.73
N SER A 254 -9.59 -2.42 -61.02
CA SER A 254 -8.64 -3.36 -60.40
C SER A 254 -8.36 -3.00 -58.94
N PRO A 255 -8.58 -3.92 -57.99
CA PRO A 255 -8.24 -3.71 -56.57
C PRO A 255 -6.75 -3.39 -56.36
N THR A 256 -5.88 -3.96 -57.19
CA THR A 256 -4.43 -3.76 -57.13
C THR A 256 -4.02 -2.32 -57.40
N GLU A 257 -4.76 -1.60 -58.24
CA GLU A 257 -4.49 -0.20 -58.58
C GLU A 257 -4.89 0.74 -57.43
N ALA A 258 -6.02 0.47 -56.76
CA ALA A 258 -6.44 1.20 -55.56
C ALA A 258 -5.45 0.99 -54.40
N MET A 259 -5.04 -0.25 -54.15
CA MET A 259 -4.07 -0.56 -53.08
C MET A 259 -2.71 0.09 -53.31
N ALA A 260 -2.23 0.19 -54.56
CA ALA A 260 -0.94 0.80 -54.87
C ALA A 260 -0.87 2.30 -54.58
N LYS A 261 -2.01 2.99 -54.56
CA LYS A 261 -2.14 4.42 -54.28
C LYS A 261 -2.72 4.73 -52.89
N SER A 262 -3.10 3.69 -52.13
CA SER A 262 -3.59 3.86 -50.76
C SER A 262 -2.49 4.43 -49.86
N GLU A 263 -2.92 5.21 -48.87
CA GLU A 263 -2.09 5.86 -47.86
C GLU A 263 -1.14 6.98 -48.37
N GLN A 264 -1.37 7.45 -49.59
CA GLN A 264 -0.57 8.52 -50.21
C GLN A 264 -1.27 9.88 -50.20
N LEU A 265 -0.49 10.94 -50.07
CA LEU A 265 -0.95 12.33 -50.24
C LEU A 265 -0.83 12.73 -51.72
N VAL A 266 -1.91 13.24 -52.29
CA VAL A 266 -1.96 13.78 -53.65
C VAL A 266 -2.01 15.29 -53.59
N TYR A 267 -0.97 15.92 -54.11
CA TYR A 267 -0.85 17.38 -54.17
C TYR A 267 -1.76 17.98 -55.25
N PRO A 268 -2.19 19.24 -55.07
CA PRO A 268 -2.92 19.99 -56.09
C PRO A 268 -2.27 19.92 -57.48
N GLY A 269 -3.06 19.65 -58.51
CA GLY A 269 -2.63 19.55 -59.91
C GLY A 269 -2.10 18.17 -60.34
N ASN A 270 -1.93 17.22 -59.40
CA ASN A 270 -1.55 15.85 -59.74
C ASN A 270 -2.79 14.96 -59.97
N GLU A 271 -2.60 13.91 -60.76
CA GLU A 271 -3.65 12.90 -61.02
C GLU A 271 -3.68 11.85 -59.90
N ALA A 272 -4.79 11.77 -59.17
CA ALA A 272 -5.05 10.71 -58.21
C ALA A 272 -5.37 9.38 -58.92
N LEU A 273 -6.17 9.44 -59.99
CA LEU A 273 -6.48 8.34 -60.91
C LEU A 273 -6.36 8.86 -62.36
N PRO A 274 -6.21 7.98 -63.36
CA PRO A 274 -6.19 8.41 -64.76
C PRO A 274 -7.41 9.28 -65.09
N GLY A 275 -7.19 10.56 -65.38
CA GLY A 275 -8.26 11.53 -65.67
C GLY A 275 -8.93 12.20 -64.46
N VAL A 276 -8.51 11.89 -63.21
CA VAL A 276 -8.98 12.55 -61.98
C VAL A 276 -7.84 13.39 -61.41
N THR A 277 -7.84 14.68 -61.72
CA THR A 277 -6.93 15.67 -61.12
C THR A 277 -7.53 16.26 -59.86
N VAL A 278 -6.68 16.52 -58.87
CA VAL A 278 -7.11 17.05 -57.58
C VAL A 278 -6.76 18.53 -57.47
N GLU A 279 -7.68 19.37 -57.00
CA GLU A 279 -7.46 20.83 -56.86
C GLU A 279 -6.84 21.23 -55.51
N GLU A 280 -6.94 20.37 -54.50
CA GLU A 280 -6.49 20.58 -53.11
C GLU A 280 -5.68 19.36 -52.63
N LEU A 281 -4.98 19.48 -51.49
CA LEU A 281 -4.29 18.33 -50.91
C LEU A 281 -5.32 17.27 -50.47
N ARG A 282 -5.20 16.04 -50.99
CA ARG A 282 -6.07 14.92 -50.64
C ARG A 282 -5.29 13.72 -50.17
N TYR A 283 -5.89 12.95 -49.28
CA TYR A 283 -5.35 11.68 -48.81
C TYR A 283 -6.09 10.52 -49.50
N CYS A 284 -5.35 9.67 -50.19
CA CYS A 284 -5.90 8.52 -50.89
C CYS A 284 -6.02 7.33 -49.94
N GLU A 285 -7.18 6.69 -49.90
CA GLU A 285 -7.42 5.47 -49.13
C GLU A 285 -8.20 4.47 -49.96
N ALA A 286 -7.69 3.24 -50.09
CA ALA A 286 -8.42 2.17 -50.77
C ALA A 286 -9.53 1.65 -49.87
N VAL A 287 -10.75 1.57 -50.40
CA VAL A 287 -11.93 1.07 -49.68
C VAL A 287 -12.66 0.03 -50.53
N GLU A 288 -13.23 -0.97 -49.87
CA GLU A 288 -14.18 -1.89 -50.50
C GLU A 288 -15.59 -1.37 -50.26
N THR A 289 -16.38 -1.26 -51.33
CA THR A 289 -17.77 -0.83 -51.26
C THR A 289 -18.67 -1.92 -51.82
N PRO A 290 -20.00 -1.90 -51.52
CA PRO A 290 -20.94 -2.85 -52.12
C PRO A 290 -20.94 -2.86 -53.66
N GLU A 291 -20.48 -1.78 -54.30
CA GLU A 291 -20.39 -1.64 -55.76
C GLU A 291 -19.04 -2.09 -56.35
N GLY A 292 -18.05 -2.41 -55.51
CA GLY A 292 -16.71 -2.84 -55.91
C GLY A 292 -15.60 -2.09 -55.18
N SER A 293 -14.34 -2.34 -55.59
CA SER A 293 -13.18 -1.64 -55.05
C SER A 293 -13.13 -0.19 -55.52
N ALA A 294 -12.85 0.73 -54.60
CA ALA A 294 -12.80 2.15 -54.88
C ALA A 294 -11.59 2.82 -54.21
N LEU A 295 -11.23 4.00 -54.72
CA LEU A 295 -10.29 4.91 -54.10
C LEU A 295 -11.07 6.09 -53.49
N LEU A 296 -10.98 6.25 -52.17
CA LEU A 296 -11.56 7.37 -51.44
C LEU A 296 -10.54 8.50 -51.36
N LEU A 297 -10.88 9.66 -51.93
CA LEU A 297 -10.06 10.87 -51.80
C LEU A 297 -10.57 11.70 -50.61
N ARG A 298 -9.90 11.55 -49.47
CA ARG A 298 -10.22 12.21 -48.21
C ARG A 298 -9.66 13.65 -48.19
N PRO A 299 -10.41 14.64 -47.66
CA PRO A 299 -9.89 15.99 -47.48
C PRO A 299 -8.72 16.00 -46.49
N VAL A 300 -7.77 16.92 -46.67
CA VAL A 300 -6.69 17.17 -45.71
C VAL A 300 -6.77 18.62 -45.28
N ILE A 301 -6.86 18.86 -43.97
CA ILE A 301 -6.88 20.19 -43.37
C ILE A 301 -5.48 20.49 -42.86
N GLU A 302 -4.92 21.63 -43.27
CA GLU A 302 -3.56 22.03 -42.92
C GLU A 302 -3.58 23.02 -41.74
N PHE A 303 -2.83 22.72 -40.68
CA PHE A 303 -2.61 23.63 -39.56
C PHE A 303 -1.13 24.00 -39.48
N ALA A 304 -0.80 25.27 -39.73
CA ALA A 304 0.57 25.76 -39.64
C ALA A 304 1.00 25.86 -38.15
N VAL A 305 2.12 25.26 -37.78
CA VAL A 305 2.70 25.33 -36.43
C VAL A 305 3.96 26.21 -36.51
N PRO A 306 4.01 27.34 -35.80
CA PRO A 306 5.19 28.20 -35.79
C PRO A 306 6.36 27.55 -35.04
N ASP A 307 7.59 27.98 -35.33
CA ASP A 307 8.79 27.53 -34.58
C ASP A 307 8.79 28.05 -33.14
N ASP A 308 8.40 29.33 -32.97
CA ASP A 308 8.30 30.00 -31.69
C ASP A 308 6.84 30.38 -31.40
N PRO A 309 6.32 30.12 -30.18
CA PRO A 309 4.98 30.58 -29.82
C PRO A 309 4.91 32.11 -29.83
N ALA A 310 3.82 32.67 -30.35
CA ALA A 310 3.59 34.12 -30.46
C ALA A 310 3.30 34.82 -29.11
N VAL A 311 3.73 34.24 -27.99
CA VAL A 311 3.42 34.67 -26.63
C VAL A 311 4.65 35.32 -26.02
N PRO A 312 4.53 36.47 -25.31
CA PRO A 312 5.66 37.05 -24.62
C PRO A 312 6.15 36.10 -23.51
N SER A 313 7.35 35.52 -23.67
CA SER A 313 8.07 34.95 -22.52
C SER A 313 8.55 36.10 -21.64
N GLN A 314 8.35 35.97 -20.33
CA GLN A 314 8.81 36.96 -19.36
C GLN A 314 9.92 36.35 -18.52
N ALA A 315 11.16 36.72 -18.86
CA ALA A 315 12.33 36.44 -18.04
C ALA A 315 12.46 37.56 -17.00
N SER A 316 12.58 37.19 -15.74
CA SER A 316 12.92 38.13 -14.68
C SER A 316 14.37 37.89 -14.23
N ILE A 317 15.16 38.97 -14.24
CA ILE A 317 16.47 39.02 -13.60
C ILE A 317 16.26 39.81 -12.32
N ASN A 318 16.37 39.15 -11.16
CA ASN A 318 16.38 39.84 -9.88
C ASN A 318 17.63 40.75 -9.82
N ARG A 319 17.46 42.04 -10.06
CA ARG A 319 18.44 43.08 -9.73
C ARG A 319 17.86 43.92 -8.60
N ARG A 320 18.14 43.57 -7.34
CA ARG A 320 18.06 44.53 -6.23
C ARG A 320 19.43 45.20 -6.13
N GLU A 321 19.47 46.52 -6.29
CA GLU A 321 20.70 47.33 -6.47
C GLU A 321 21.49 47.62 -5.16
N ASP A 322 21.12 47.04 -4.02
CA ASP A 322 21.67 47.48 -2.72
C ASP A 322 22.79 46.60 -2.12
N PHE A 323 23.23 45.53 -2.78
CA PHE A 323 24.35 44.71 -2.30
C PHE A 323 25.62 44.95 -3.11
N GLN A 324 26.58 45.63 -2.47
CA GLN A 324 27.97 45.70 -2.93
C GLN A 324 28.51 44.28 -3.17
N GLU A 325 29.17 44.14 -4.33
CA GLU A 325 30.00 43.05 -4.80
C GLU A 325 30.42 42.01 -3.75
N GLU A 326 29.69 40.89 -3.67
CA GLU A 326 30.25 39.52 -3.58
C GLU A 326 29.13 38.44 -3.61
N ALA A 327 29.07 37.71 -4.72
CA ALA A 327 28.62 36.31 -4.83
C ALA A 327 27.17 35.91 -4.44
N SER A 328 26.14 36.71 -4.68
CA SER A 328 24.75 36.18 -4.64
C SER A 328 24.39 35.50 -5.97
N ARG A 329 24.29 34.17 -5.94
CA ARG A 329 23.86 33.30 -7.04
C ARG A 329 22.40 33.62 -7.41
N THR A 330 22.17 34.51 -8.36
CA THR A 330 20.81 34.88 -8.79
C THR A 330 20.16 33.72 -9.54
N THR A 331 19.16 33.08 -8.93
CA THR A 331 18.24 32.17 -9.63
C THR A 331 17.48 32.97 -10.69
N ALA A 332 17.70 32.67 -11.96
CA ALA A 332 16.89 33.24 -13.04
C ALA A 332 15.55 32.49 -13.09
N ILE A 333 14.45 33.24 -13.10
CA ILE A 333 13.08 32.72 -13.10
C ILE A 333 12.42 33.20 -14.38
N GLU A 334 11.93 32.26 -15.17
CA GLU A 334 11.30 32.54 -16.44
C GLU A 334 10.00 31.73 -16.58
N LEU A 335 8.96 32.40 -17.07
CA LEU A 335 7.82 31.69 -17.66
C LEU A 335 8.08 31.53 -19.15
N ARG A 336 8.41 30.30 -19.54
CA ARG A 336 8.66 29.95 -20.94
C ARG A 336 7.37 29.46 -21.57
N ALA A 337 7.01 30.05 -22.70
CA ALA A 337 5.95 29.54 -23.55
C ALA A 337 6.48 28.34 -24.34
N ILE A 338 5.77 27.21 -24.27
CA ILE A 338 6.07 26.01 -25.04
C ILE A 338 4.83 25.52 -25.77
N GLN A 339 5.03 24.85 -26.90
CA GLN A 339 3.97 24.25 -27.68
C GLN A 339 4.02 22.73 -27.56
N ARG A 340 2.88 22.09 -27.32
CA ARG A 340 2.77 20.63 -27.17
C ARG A 340 1.68 20.05 -28.07
N LEU A 341 2.03 18.97 -28.75
CA LEU A 341 1.11 18.15 -29.54
C LEU A 341 0.59 17.01 -28.67
N PRO A 342 -0.73 16.86 -28.45
CA PRO A 342 -1.26 15.76 -27.65
C PRO A 342 -1.07 14.37 -28.30
N TYR A 343 -1.01 14.34 -29.64
CA TYR A 343 -1.01 13.13 -30.46
C TYR A 343 0.29 12.98 -31.25
N LYS A 344 0.74 11.75 -31.50
CA LYS A 344 1.94 11.41 -32.31
C LYS A 344 1.68 11.53 -33.80
N ASP A 345 2.76 11.60 -34.58
CA ASP A 345 2.69 11.45 -36.04
C ASP A 345 2.06 10.11 -36.44
N GLY A 346 1.06 10.16 -37.33
CA GLY A 346 0.29 9.02 -37.80
C GLY A 346 -0.75 8.49 -36.82
N GLU A 347 -0.95 9.13 -35.65
CA GLU A 347 -1.92 8.68 -34.65
C GLU A 347 -3.36 8.89 -35.14
N ARG A 348 -4.20 7.87 -34.92
CA ARG A 348 -5.63 7.88 -35.22
C ARG A 348 -6.41 8.26 -33.95
N VAL A 349 -7.05 9.41 -33.98
CA VAL A 349 -7.81 10.00 -32.86
C VAL A 349 -9.30 9.73 -33.06
N LYS A 350 -9.86 8.88 -32.20
CA LYS A 350 -11.28 8.51 -32.23
C LYS A 350 -12.10 9.54 -31.49
N SER A 351 -12.93 10.28 -32.21
CA SER A 351 -13.86 11.23 -31.62
C SER A 351 -14.99 11.55 -32.59
N VAL A 352 -16.18 11.79 -32.06
CA VAL A 352 -17.29 12.41 -32.79
C VAL A 352 -17.14 13.93 -32.77
N GLU A 353 -16.69 14.49 -31.64
CA GLU A 353 -16.47 15.92 -31.46
C GLU A 353 -15.06 16.36 -31.87
N GLY A 354 -14.91 17.67 -32.05
CA GLY A 354 -13.64 18.31 -32.35
C GLY A 354 -12.58 18.13 -31.25
N VAL A 355 -11.36 17.83 -31.66
CA VAL A 355 -10.19 17.68 -30.79
C VAL A 355 -9.19 18.80 -31.00
N GLU A 356 -8.36 19.07 -30.00
CA GLU A 356 -7.34 20.11 -30.04
C GLU A 356 -5.99 19.49 -30.45
N LEU A 357 -5.38 20.01 -31.53
CA LEU A 357 -4.16 19.44 -32.10
C LEU A 357 -2.88 20.04 -31.51
N LEU A 358 -2.94 21.27 -30.99
CA LEU A 358 -1.78 21.99 -30.47
C LEU A 358 -2.19 22.77 -29.22
N ARG A 359 -1.42 22.61 -28.14
CA ARG A 359 -1.58 23.38 -26.91
C ARG A 359 -0.39 24.30 -26.70
N THR A 360 -0.64 25.57 -26.44
CA THR A 360 0.40 26.51 -26.00
C THR A 360 0.31 26.67 -24.49
N GLN A 361 1.39 26.37 -23.78
CA GLN A 361 1.42 26.35 -22.31
C GLN A 361 2.54 27.25 -21.78
N LEU A 362 2.30 27.92 -20.66
CA LEU A 362 3.32 28.63 -19.89
C LEU A 362 3.88 27.67 -18.84
N VAL A 363 5.17 27.41 -18.92
CA VAL A 363 5.91 26.55 -18.01
C VAL A 363 6.89 27.35 -17.19
N LEU A 364 7.00 27.02 -15.91
CA LEU A 364 7.93 27.65 -15.00
C LEU A 364 9.33 27.03 -15.15
N GLU A 365 10.31 27.84 -15.53
CA GLU A 365 11.72 27.46 -15.55
C GLU A 365 12.48 28.18 -14.42
N MET A 366 13.18 27.39 -13.61
CA MET A 366 14.08 27.86 -12.55
C MET A 366 15.50 27.39 -12.88
N ASN A 367 16.39 28.33 -13.22
CA ASN A 367 17.80 28.02 -13.49
C ASN A 367 18.57 27.96 -12.17
N GLN A 368 19.02 26.76 -11.79
CA GLN A 368 19.99 26.56 -10.73
C GLN A 368 21.34 26.22 -11.36
N ASP A 369 22.38 26.99 -11.04
CA ASP A 369 23.75 26.53 -11.27
C ASP A 369 24.02 25.35 -10.32
N THR A 370 23.98 24.14 -10.89
CA THR A 370 24.15 22.87 -10.18
C THR A 370 25.60 22.71 -9.68
N GLU A 371 25.91 23.28 -8.52
CA GLU A 371 27.13 22.97 -7.76
C GLU A 371 26.87 23.02 -6.25
N VAL A 372 25.98 22.17 -5.74
CA VAL A 372 26.05 21.72 -4.34
C VAL A 372 25.59 20.26 -4.27
N GLU A 373 26.54 19.34 -4.36
CA GLU A 373 26.34 17.97 -3.90
C GLU A 373 26.33 17.96 -2.36
N HIS A 374 25.40 17.18 -1.81
CA HIS A 374 25.32 16.73 -0.41
C HIS A 374 24.84 17.75 0.65
N THR A 375 23.52 17.86 0.80
CA THR A 375 22.75 17.56 2.03
C THR A 375 21.26 17.65 1.68
N GLY A 376 20.41 16.85 2.34
CA GLY A 376 19.02 16.57 1.96
C GLY A 376 18.18 17.75 1.40
N SER A 377 17.63 17.53 0.20
CA SER A 377 16.30 17.97 -0.22
C SER A 377 15.91 19.47 -0.09
N SER A 378 16.75 20.41 -0.51
CA SER A 378 16.22 21.74 -0.83
C SER A 378 15.50 21.70 -2.19
N GLN A 379 14.23 21.28 -2.20
CA GLN A 379 13.39 21.42 -3.38
C GLN A 379 12.91 22.87 -3.44
N LEU A 380 13.39 23.63 -4.42
CA LEU A 380 12.77 24.91 -4.74
C LEU A 380 11.41 24.65 -5.41
N SER A 381 10.41 25.41 -4.98
CA SER A 381 9.07 25.45 -5.57
C SER A 381 8.63 26.89 -5.69
N ALA A 382 7.78 27.23 -6.66
CA ALA A 382 7.12 28.53 -6.69
C ALA A 382 5.71 28.41 -6.15
N ASP A 383 5.34 29.29 -5.23
CA ASP A 383 3.96 29.52 -4.85
C ASP A 383 3.34 30.55 -5.80
N ILE A 384 2.07 30.33 -6.13
CA ILE A 384 1.30 31.24 -6.99
C ILE A 384 0.40 32.10 -6.12
N GLU A 385 0.70 33.39 -6.10
CA GLU A 385 -0.04 34.40 -5.35
C GLU A 385 -0.75 35.38 -6.31
N LEU A 386 -1.86 35.94 -5.84
CA LEU A 386 -2.59 36.99 -6.57
C LEU A 386 -2.52 38.27 -5.75
N VAL A 387 -1.96 39.32 -6.35
CA VAL A 387 -1.81 40.64 -5.73
C VAL A 387 -2.87 41.57 -6.30
N SER A 388 -3.58 42.32 -5.45
CA SER A 388 -4.52 43.35 -5.89
C SER A 388 -3.79 44.49 -6.58
N VAL A 389 -4.33 44.99 -7.69
CA VAL A 389 -3.83 46.22 -8.32
C VAL A 389 -4.38 47.41 -7.53
N GLU A 390 -3.52 48.15 -6.83
CA GLU A 390 -3.93 49.42 -6.21
C GLU A 390 -4.08 50.52 -7.28
N ASP A 391 -5.15 51.32 -7.17
CA ASP A 391 -5.48 52.44 -8.05
C ASP A 391 -4.40 53.56 -7.96
N GLY A 392 -3.29 53.43 -8.69
CA GLY A 392 -2.24 54.46 -8.63
C GLY A 392 -1.18 54.47 -9.73
N ASP A 393 -0.78 53.33 -10.30
CA ASP A 393 0.57 53.23 -10.91
C ASP A 393 0.66 52.90 -12.41
N ASP A 394 -0.42 52.93 -13.20
CA ASP A 394 -0.30 52.69 -14.66
C ASP A 394 -1.01 53.74 -15.54
N GLU A 395 -0.21 54.66 -16.07
CA GLU A 395 -0.57 55.71 -17.06
C GLU A 395 -0.78 55.14 -18.49
N GLY A 396 -1.22 53.88 -18.62
CA GLY A 396 -1.28 53.19 -19.92
C GLY A 396 -2.35 52.10 -20.08
N ALA A 397 -3.08 51.73 -19.03
CA ALA A 397 -4.16 50.75 -19.14
C ALA A 397 -5.48 51.47 -19.50
N VAL A 398 -6.12 51.03 -20.57
CA VAL A 398 -7.47 51.50 -20.95
C VAL A 398 -8.43 51.10 -19.84
N ALA A 399 -8.75 52.04 -18.95
CA ALA A 399 -9.81 51.89 -17.96
C ALA A 399 -11.13 51.74 -18.72
N SER A 400 -11.60 50.51 -18.89
CA SER A 400 -12.99 50.27 -19.24
C SER A 400 -13.82 50.48 -17.99
N GLU A 401 -14.53 51.61 -17.93
CA GLU A 401 -15.53 51.93 -16.91
C GLU A 401 -16.73 50.96 -17.00
N SER A 402 -16.55 49.67 -16.69
CA SER A 402 -17.63 48.68 -16.51
C SER A 402 -17.10 47.26 -16.23
N SER A 403 -16.58 46.96 -15.04
CA SER A 403 -16.45 45.56 -14.63
C SER A 403 -16.65 45.37 -13.13
N GLU A 404 -17.61 44.51 -12.77
CA GLU A 404 -17.88 44.00 -11.41
C GLU A 404 -16.76 43.05 -10.89
N PHE A 405 -15.55 43.12 -11.46
CA PHE A 405 -14.46 42.18 -11.23
C PHE A 405 -13.20 42.93 -10.77
N GLU A 406 -12.61 42.49 -9.65
CA GLU A 406 -11.33 42.99 -9.16
C GLU A 406 -10.17 42.47 -10.01
N ASP A 407 -9.47 43.37 -10.71
CA ASP A 407 -8.26 43.03 -11.46
C ASP A 407 -7.08 42.74 -10.50
N LYS A 408 -6.46 41.55 -10.65
CA LYS A 408 -5.30 41.11 -9.85
C LYS A 408 -4.08 40.87 -10.73
N ARG A 409 -2.87 40.90 -10.17
CA ARG A 409 -1.62 40.51 -10.84
C ARG A 409 -1.15 39.15 -10.32
N LEU A 410 -0.57 38.35 -11.21
CA LEU A 410 0.02 37.06 -10.83
C LEU A 410 1.42 37.30 -10.25
N GLN A 411 1.66 36.80 -9.04
CA GLN A 411 2.97 36.79 -8.41
C GLN A 411 3.43 35.34 -8.20
N LEU A 412 4.68 35.07 -8.58
CA LEU A 412 5.37 33.80 -8.40
C LEU A 412 6.41 33.98 -7.30
N VAL A 413 6.24 33.32 -6.16
CA VAL A 413 7.16 33.40 -5.02
C VAL A 413 7.96 32.12 -4.91
N ILE A 414 9.27 32.16 -5.12
CA ILE A 414 10.12 30.98 -4.96
C ILE A 414 10.39 30.74 -3.48
N LEU A 415 10.03 29.54 -3.06
CA LEU A 415 10.17 29.02 -1.73
C LEU A 415 11.19 27.88 -1.72
N GLU A 416 12.17 27.98 -0.84
CA GLU A 416 12.93 26.84 -0.33
C GLU A 416 12.15 26.26 0.85
N SER A 417 11.65 25.02 0.72
CA SER A 417 10.89 24.37 1.80
C SER A 417 11.81 23.47 2.64
N LEU A 418 11.99 23.80 3.91
CA LEU A 418 12.77 23.03 4.87
C LEU A 418 11.84 22.29 5.83
N VAL A 419 11.87 20.95 5.80
CA VAL A 419 11.00 20.11 6.61
C VAL A 419 11.55 19.98 8.04
N ILE A 420 10.72 20.29 9.02
CA ILE A 420 11.03 20.10 10.44
C ILE A 420 10.77 18.62 10.80
N ARG A 421 11.74 17.96 11.42
CA ARG A 421 11.56 16.58 11.90
C ARG A 421 10.48 16.54 12.99
N ARG A 422 9.65 15.50 12.97
CA ARG A 422 8.63 15.29 14.01
C ARG A 422 9.31 15.02 15.35
N ASP A 423 8.73 15.58 16.41
CA ASP A 423 8.90 15.02 17.75
C ASP A 423 8.05 13.75 17.80
N THR A 424 8.70 12.61 17.58
CA THR A 424 8.03 11.31 17.64
C THR A 424 7.96 10.83 19.08
N ALA A 425 6.74 10.57 19.58
CA ALA A 425 6.53 9.94 20.88
C ALA A 425 6.94 8.45 20.89
N THR A 426 6.93 7.81 19.71
CA THR A 426 7.45 6.46 19.50
C THR A 426 8.95 6.51 19.25
N ASP A 427 9.67 5.50 19.73
CA ASP A 427 11.10 5.55 20.04
C ASP A 427 12.02 4.77 19.07
N PRO A 428 12.17 5.17 17.79
CA PRO A 428 13.11 4.49 16.90
C PRO A 428 14.58 4.87 17.17
N LEU A 429 14.83 5.89 17.99
CA LEU A 429 16.17 6.45 18.25
C LEU A 429 16.69 6.16 19.67
N GLY A 430 15.86 5.63 20.57
CA GLY A 430 16.16 5.42 22.00
C GLY A 430 15.98 6.67 22.87
N GLY A 431 15.82 7.86 22.26
CA GLY A 431 15.81 9.17 22.93
C GLY A 431 14.60 10.04 22.63
N THR A 432 14.46 11.12 23.40
CA THR A 432 13.46 12.16 23.11
C THR A 432 14.08 13.20 22.19
N THR A 433 13.37 13.59 21.14
CA THR A 433 13.79 14.67 20.23
C THR A 433 13.04 15.94 20.57
N ASN A 434 13.76 17.06 20.66
CA ASN A 434 13.17 18.37 20.84
C ASN A 434 13.71 19.31 19.78
N THR A 435 12.84 19.84 18.92
CA THR A 435 13.24 20.75 17.85
C THR A 435 12.94 22.20 18.21
N LYS A 436 13.99 23.02 18.31
CA LYS A 436 13.91 24.48 18.53
C LYS A 436 14.09 25.22 17.21
N LEU A 437 13.14 26.10 16.90
CA LEU A 437 13.27 27.06 15.81
C LEU A 437 14.18 28.21 16.24
N LEU A 438 15.09 28.64 15.36
CA LEU A 438 16.03 29.74 15.60
C LEU A 438 15.67 31.02 14.84
N VAL A 439 14.55 31.01 14.12
CA VAL A 439 14.07 32.11 13.27
C VAL A 439 12.61 32.39 13.56
N GLU A 440 12.20 33.63 13.35
CA GLU A 440 10.82 34.11 13.43
C GLU A 440 10.25 34.37 12.02
N ASP A 441 8.93 34.50 11.92
CA ASP A 441 8.27 34.84 10.66
C ASP A 441 8.68 36.25 10.21
N GLY A 442 9.09 36.38 8.94
CA GLY A 442 9.60 37.64 8.37
C GLY A 442 11.10 37.89 8.55
N ASP A 443 11.83 37.03 9.26
CA ASP A 443 13.29 37.17 9.41
C ASP A 443 14.02 37.06 8.07
N GLU A 444 15.01 37.94 7.84
CA GLU A 444 15.89 37.85 6.68
C GLU A 444 17.18 37.10 7.06
N ILE A 445 17.41 35.95 6.42
CA ILE A 445 18.52 35.05 6.74
C ILE A 445 19.49 34.89 5.56
N ALA A 446 20.79 34.89 5.87
CA ALA A 446 21.84 34.68 4.87
C ALA A 446 21.88 33.20 4.40
N PRO A 447 22.42 32.94 3.19
CA PRO A 447 22.70 31.57 2.76
C PRO A 447 23.54 30.82 3.80
N LYS A 448 23.23 29.55 4.03
CA LYS A 448 23.85 28.69 5.06
C LYS A 448 23.56 29.05 6.52
N ALA A 449 22.59 29.94 6.79
CA ALA A 449 22.11 30.17 8.15
C ALA A 449 21.43 28.92 8.75
N VAL A 450 21.57 28.72 10.06
CA VAL A 450 20.89 27.64 10.78
C VAL A 450 19.49 28.11 11.17
N VAL A 451 18.47 27.41 10.67
CA VAL A 451 17.07 27.77 10.77
C VAL A 451 16.39 27.06 11.95
N ALA A 452 16.79 25.82 12.23
CA ALA A 452 16.30 25.04 13.36
C ALA A 452 17.40 24.12 13.91
N ARG A 453 17.30 23.78 15.19
CA ARG A 453 18.14 22.77 15.85
C ARG A 453 17.27 21.70 16.46
N THR A 454 17.57 20.43 16.16
CA THR A 454 16.94 19.28 16.81
C THR A 454 17.92 18.70 17.81
N GLU A 455 17.59 18.78 19.09
CA GLU A 455 18.33 18.20 20.20
C GLU A 455 17.84 16.77 20.47
N ILE A 456 18.77 15.83 20.64
CA ILE A 456 18.48 14.44 21.03
C ILE A 456 18.83 14.32 22.51
N GLN A 457 17.82 14.11 23.35
CA GLN A 457 17.96 14.05 24.79
C GLN A 457 17.90 12.60 25.30
N CYS A 458 18.74 12.28 26.30
CA CYS A 458 18.72 10.98 26.95
C CYS A 458 17.49 10.82 27.85
N LYS A 459 16.97 9.59 27.94
CA LYS A 459 15.86 9.24 28.82
C LYS A 459 16.32 8.77 30.19
N GLU A 460 17.51 8.19 30.26
CA GLU A 460 18.05 7.56 31.46
C GLU A 460 19.42 8.14 31.77
N ALA A 461 19.69 8.29 33.06
CA ALA A 461 20.97 8.78 33.56
C ALA A 461 22.03 7.67 33.49
N GLY A 462 23.29 8.05 33.28
CA GLY A 462 24.40 7.12 33.25
C GLY A 462 25.69 7.72 32.69
N GLU A 463 26.68 6.86 32.48
CA GLU A 463 27.99 7.24 31.94
C GLU A 463 28.03 7.02 30.41
N ILE A 464 28.49 8.02 29.66
CA ILE A 464 28.62 7.95 28.20
C ILE A 464 29.81 7.10 27.79
N ARG A 465 29.59 6.16 26.87
CA ARG A 465 30.61 5.30 26.28
C ARG A 465 30.38 5.08 24.78
N GLY A 466 31.36 4.44 24.13
CA GLY A 466 31.24 3.97 22.74
C GLY A 466 31.36 5.03 21.65
N ILE A 467 31.73 6.27 22.00
CA ILE A 467 32.03 7.33 21.02
C ILE A 467 33.43 7.08 20.43
N GLN A 468 33.51 6.61 19.19
CA GLN A 468 34.79 6.35 18.51
C GLN A 468 35.31 7.64 17.84
N GLU A 469 36.53 8.07 18.17
CA GLU A 469 37.19 9.21 17.52
C GLU A 469 37.71 8.81 16.12
N GLY A 470 37.30 9.52 15.07
CA GLY A 470 37.85 9.37 13.71
C GLY A 470 37.02 8.57 12.71
N ALA A 471 35.83 8.06 13.08
CA ALA A 471 34.86 7.53 12.12
C ALA A 471 34.06 8.67 11.46
N GLU A 472 33.86 8.64 10.14
CA GLU A 472 33.20 9.70 9.35
C GLU A 472 31.78 10.06 9.79
N ALA A 473 31.09 9.21 10.57
CA ALA A 473 29.85 9.56 11.24
C ALA A 473 29.66 8.71 12.52
N ILE A 474 29.54 9.36 13.67
CA ILE A 474 29.15 8.69 14.92
C ILE A 474 27.65 8.42 14.82
N ARG A 475 27.29 7.15 14.61
CA ARG A 475 25.89 6.74 14.39
C ARG A 475 25.19 6.26 15.64
N ARG A 476 25.93 5.92 16.69
CA ARG A 476 25.41 5.36 17.94
C ARG A 476 26.19 5.87 19.14
N VAL A 477 25.51 6.04 20.26
CA VAL A 477 26.10 6.39 21.56
C VAL A 477 25.56 5.43 22.61
N LEU A 478 26.41 4.98 23.53
CA LEU A 478 26.04 4.06 24.60
C LEU A 478 25.97 4.84 25.93
N ILE A 479 24.93 4.60 26.71
CA ILE A 479 24.82 5.01 28.12
C ILE A 479 24.92 3.76 28.99
N LEU A 480 25.90 3.73 29.89
CA LEU A 480 26.01 2.72 30.92
C LEU A 480 25.19 3.15 32.14
N ARG A 481 24.11 2.43 32.45
CA ARG A 481 23.22 2.74 33.57
C ARG A 481 23.64 1.98 34.82
N ASP A 482 23.19 2.47 35.96
CA ASP A 482 23.38 1.75 37.23
C ASP A 482 22.66 0.39 37.23
N SER A 483 21.52 0.26 36.54
CA SER A 483 20.78 -0.99 36.39
C SER A 483 21.48 -2.05 35.54
N ASP A 484 22.44 -1.65 34.70
CA ASP A 484 23.24 -2.57 33.89
C ASP A 484 24.40 -3.20 34.71
N GLN A 485 24.55 -2.77 35.97
CA GLN A 485 25.58 -3.25 36.90
C GLN A 485 24.95 -3.93 38.12
N ILE A 486 25.49 -5.07 38.51
CA ILE A 486 25.10 -5.79 39.72
C ILE A 486 26.30 -5.84 40.67
N LYS A 487 26.09 -5.42 41.91
CA LYS A 487 27.08 -5.54 42.97
C LYS A 487 26.82 -6.82 43.78
N LEU A 488 27.74 -7.76 43.71
CA LEU A 488 27.73 -8.99 44.47
C LEU A 488 28.54 -8.81 45.76
N ALA A 489 27.93 -9.10 46.91
CA ALA A 489 28.63 -9.09 48.20
C ALA A 489 29.33 -10.43 48.44
N CYS A 490 30.58 -10.38 48.90
CA CYS A 490 31.40 -11.53 49.25
C CYS A 490 31.75 -11.49 50.75
N PRO A 491 30.78 -11.61 51.68
CA PRO A 491 30.96 -11.25 53.08
C PRO A 491 31.90 -12.15 53.90
N ASN A 492 32.51 -13.20 53.33
CA ASN A 492 33.38 -14.14 54.07
C ASN A 492 34.50 -14.79 53.23
N SER A 493 34.79 -14.32 52.00
CA SER A 493 35.78 -14.93 51.11
C SER A 493 36.34 -13.90 50.13
N GLN A 494 37.65 -13.92 49.88
CA GLN A 494 38.27 -13.00 48.91
C GLN A 494 37.87 -13.39 47.48
N PRO A 495 37.47 -12.43 46.63
CA PRO A 495 37.17 -12.71 45.23
C PRO A 495 38.38 -13.29 44.50
N HIS A 496 38.18 -14.37 43.74
CA HIS A 496 39.24 -14.97 42.93
C HIS A 496 39.29 -14.43 41.48
N VAL A 497 38.38 -13.51 41.14
CA VAL A 497 38.22 -12.92 39.81
C VAL A 497 38.99 -11.60 39.66
N LYS A 498 39.32 -11.23 38.42
CA LYS A 498 40.02 -9.98 38.08
C LYS A 498 39.12 -9.07 37.23
N VAL A 499 39.37 -7.76 37.30
CA VAL A 499 38.72 -6.78 36.42
C VAL A 499 38.97 -7.15 34.96
N GLY A 500 37.90 -7.21 34.17
CA GLY A 500 37.90 -7.63 32.77
C GLY A 500 37.54 -9.09 32.54
N ASP A 501 37.50 -9.93 33.58
CA ASP A 501 37.09 -11.34 33.45
C ASP A 501 35.62 -11.44 33.01
N LEU A 502 35.35 -12.37 32.10
CA LEU A 502 34.00 -12.67 31.59
C LEU A 502 33.49 -13.94 32.28
N LEU A 503 32.42 -13.79 33.05
CA LEU A 503 31.83 -14.85 33.86
C LEU A 503 30.47 -15.25 33.27
N VAL A 504 30.24 -16.54 33.14
CA VAL A 504 28.92 -17.10 32.84
C VAL A 504 28.19 -17.31 34.18
N ALA A 505 26.86 -17.29 34.18
CA ALA A 505 26.01 -17.39 35.38
C ALA A 505 26.39 -18.53 36.36
N THR A 506 26.97 -19.63 35.86
CA THR A 506 27.40 -20.79 36.65
C THR A 506 28.79 -20.66 37.29
N ASP A 507 29.58 -19.65 36.90
CA ASP A 507 30.93 -19.45 37.41
C ASP A 507 30.88 -18.89 38.84
N THR A 508 31.95 -19.14 39.61
CA THR A 508 32.05 -18.69 41.00
C THR A 508 32.91 -17.45 41.11
N VAL A 509 32.42 -16.44 41.84
CA VAL A 509 33.10 -15.17 42.08
C VAL A 509 34.02 -15.28 43.30
N ALA A 510 33.57 -16.03 44.32
CA ALA A 510 34.30 -16.38 45.53
C ALA A 510 33.91 -17.81 45.98
N GLU A 511 34.53 -18.33 47.04
CA GLU A 511 34.22 -19.68 47.55
C GLU A 511 32.71 -19.80 47.88
N ASP A 512 32.03 -20.74 47.22
CA ASP A 512 30.58 -21.01 47.30
C ASP A 512 29.63 -19.85 46.90
N ILE A 513 30.13 -18.82 46.18
CA ILE A 513 29.30 -17.71 45.68
C ILE A 513 29.26 -17.74 44.14
N PRO A 514 28.15 -18.22 43.51
CA PRO A 514 27.98 -18.16 42.06
C PRO A 514 27.71 -16.73 41.59
N ALA A 515 28.07 -16.43 40.34
CA ALA A 515 27.80 -15.14 39.71
C ALA A 515 26.29 -14.89 39.54
N GLY A 516 25.50 -15.95 39.33
CA GLY A 516 24.03 -15.89 39.19
C GLY A 516 23.57 -15.36 37.83
N GLU A 517 24.22 -14.31 37.34
CA GLU A 517 24.04 -13.73 36.01
C GLU A 517 25.36 -13.73 35.22
N SER A 518 25.25 -13.73 33.90
CA SER A 518 26.44 -13.63 33.03
C SER A 518 26.88 -12.17 32.90
N GLY A 519 28.18 -11.89 32.93
CA GLY A 519 28.67 -10.52 32.98
C GLY A 519 30.18 -10.37 32.88
N GLN A 520 30.62 -9.12 32.75
CA GLN A 520 32.03 -8.72 32.82
C GLN A 520 32.33 -8.08 34.18
N VAL A 521 33.43 -8.48 34.82
CA VAL A 521 33.90 -7.86 36.06
C VAL A 521 34.40 -6.45 35.79
N VAL A 522 33.74 -5.43 36.34
CA VAL A 522 34.12 -4.01 36.20
C VAL A 522 34.98 -3.54 37.37
N GLN A 523 34.66 -3.99 38.59
CA GLN A 523 35.36 -3.60 39.81
C GLN A 523 35.44 -4.77 40.79
N VAL A 524 36.57 -4.88 41.49
CA VAL A 524 36.82 -5.87 42.55
C VAL A 524 37.28 -5.12 43.79
N ASP A 525 36.46 -5.14 44.84
CA ASP A 525 36.77 -4.65 46.18
C ASP A 525 37.09 -5.84 47.11
N GLU A 526 37.53 -5.58 48.35
CA GLU A 526 37.86 -6.64 49.32
C GLU A 526 36.65 -7.54 49.67
N ASP A 527 35.46 -6.94 49.76
CA ASP A 527 34.21 -7.61 50.19
C ASP A 527 33.11 -7.59 49.12
N SER A 528 33.38 -7.10 47.90
CA SER A 528 32.37 -7.05 46.84
C SER A 528 32.94 -7.01 45.42
N VAL A 529 32.18 -7.54 44.46
CA VAL A 529 32.50 -7.50 43.03
C VAL A 529 31.35 -6.89 42.26
N THR A 530 31.64 -5.92 41.39
CA THR A 530 30.65 -5.31 40.49
C THR A 530 30.77 -5.94 39.10
N LEU A 531 29.67 -6.54 38.64
CA LEU A 531 29.54 -7.13 37.31
C LEU A 531 28.69 -6.23 36.42
N ARG A 532 29.16 -5.91 35.22
CA ARG A 532 28.31 -5.40 34.13
C ARG A 532 27.64 -6.59 33.48
N LEU A 533 26.31 -6.58 33.44
CA LEU A 533 25.52 -7.64 32.82
C LEU A 533 25.95 -7.84 31.36
N ALA A 534 26.06 -9.09 30.92
CA ALA A 534 26.45 -9.40 29.55
C ALA A 534 25.90 -10.74 29.08
N ARG A 535 25.53 -10.83 27.81
CA ARG A 535 25.00 -12.07 27.23
C ARG A 535 25.99 -12.72 26.26
N PRO A 536 26.41 -13.98 26.51
CA PRO A 536 27.29 -14.70 25.60
C PRO A 536 26.51 -15.36 24.46
N TYR A 537 27.04 -15.23 23.24
CA TYR A 537 26.59 -15.87 22.00
C TYR A 537 27.70 -16.77 21.49
N ARG A 538 27.36 -18.03 21.23
CA ARG A 538 28.34 -18.99 20.70
C ARG A 538 28.41 -18.91 19.19
N VAL A 539 29.62 -18.68 18.67
CA VAL A 539 29.88 -18.57 17.23
C VAL A 539 30.66 -19.78 16.77
N SER A 540 30.19 -20.46 15.72
CA SER A 540 30.89 -21.58 15.09
C SER A 540 31.92 -21.09 14.07
N ALA A 541 32.96 -21.89 13.84
CA ALA A 541 33.91 -21.63 12.75
C ALA A 541 33.19 -21.61 11.39
N GLY A 542 33.58 -20.70 10.50
CA GLY A 542 32.95 -20.49 9.19
C GLY A 542 31.68 -19.63 9.20
N ALA A 543 31.24 -19.13 10.36
CA ALA A 543 30.15 -18.17 10.44
C ALA A 543 30.57 -16.80 9.90
N ILE A 544 29.64 -16.07 9.28
CA ILE A 544 29.88 -14.73 8.74
C ILE A 544 29.52 -13.70 9.82
N LEU A 545 30.48 -12.86 10.18
CA LEU A 545 30.32 -11.82 11.20
C LEU A 545 29.82 -10.53 10.55
N GLN A 546 28.72 -9.97 11.05
CA GLN A 546 28.16 -8.71 10.55
C GLN A 546 28.61 -7.48 11.36
N ILE A 547 29.20 -7.71 12.53
CA ILE A 547 29.64 -6.71 13.50
C ILE A 547 31.13 -6.88 13.84
N ASN A 548 31.72 -5.84 14.41
CA ASN A 548 33.08 -5.82 14.92
C ASN A 548 33.14 -5.79 16.44
N ASN A 549 34.31 -6.13 16.96
CA ASN A 549 34.63 -5.91 18.36
C ASN A 549 34.60 -4.39 18.67
N GLY A 550 33.84 -3.99 19.68
CA GLY A 550 33.62 -2.60 20.08
C GLY A 550 32.47 -1.90 19.35
N ASP A 551 31.74 -2.59 18.47
CA ASP A 551 30.53 -2.02 17.85
C ASP A 551 29.39 -1.93 18.89
N LEU A 552 28.54 -0.92 18.73
CA LEU A 552 27.32 -0.75 19.54
C LEU A 552 26.14 -1.36 18.80
N VAL A 553 25.37 -2.20 19.48
CA VAL A 553 24.21 -2.91 18.92
C VAL A 553 22.93 -2.65 19.71
N GLN A 554 21.80 -2.63 19.02
CA GLN A 554 20.48 -2.64 19.65
C GLN A 554 19.90 -4.06 19.71
N ARG A 555 18.88 -4.23 20.55
CA ARG A 555 18.09 -5.46 20.56
C ARG A 555 17.47 -5.68 19.17
N GLY A 556 17.70 -6.86 18.60
CA GLY A 556 17.25 -7.24 17.26
C GLY A 556 18.30 -7.10 16.17
N ASP A 557 19.42 -6.41 16.41
CA ASP A 557 20.49 -6.28 15.40
C ASP A 557 21.11 -7.64 15.08
N ASN A 558 21.39 -7.88 13.79
CA ASN A 558 22.06 -9.10 13.34
C ASN A 558 23.54 -9.08 13.76
N LEU A 559 23.93 -10.11 14.52
CA LEU A 559 25.29 -10.28 15.01
C LEU A 559 26.10 -11.17 14.05
N VAL A 560 25.56 -12.35 13.76
CA VAL A 560 26.29 -13.43 13.05
C VAL A 560 25.32 -14.22 12.18
N LEU A 561 25.78 -14.57 10.97
CA LEU A 561 25.10 -15.50 10.07
C LEU A 561 25.79 -16.87 10.17
N LEU A 562 25.09 -17.84 10.76
CA LEU A 562 25.54 -19.22 10.88
C LEU A 562 25.24 -19.97 9.57
N VAL A 563 26.27 -20.54 8.93
CA VAL A 563 26.12 -21.31 7.69
C VAL A 563 26.25 -22.80 8.02
N PHE A 564 25.25 -23.60 7.66
CA PHE A 564 25.25 -25.05 7.88
C PHE A 564 24.68 -25.79 6.67
N GLU A 565 25.02 -27.07 6.54
CA GLU A 565 24.54 -27.90 5.45
C GLU A 565 23.27 -28.65 5.85
N ARG A 566 22.18 -28.46 5.09
CA ARG A 566 20.92 -29.18 5.25
C ARG A 566 20.82 -30.29 4.22
N ALA A 567 20.30 -31.46 4.60
CA ALA A 567 19.95 -32.50 3.64
C ALA A 567 18.85 -31.97 2.71
N LYS A 568 19.04 -32.07 1.39
CA LYS A 568 17.99 -31.72 0.42
C LYS A 568 16.90 -32.79 0.52
N THR A 569 15.72 -32.42 1.01
CA THR A 569 14.51 -33.22 0.82
C THR A 569 14.21 -33.25 -0.68
N GLY A 570 13.93 -34.44 -1.21
CA GLY A 570 13.70 -34.67 -2.63
C GLY A 570 12.44 -33.98 -3.15
N ASP A 571 12.51 -33.54 -4.41
CA ASP A 571 11.42 -33.21 -5.33
C ASP A 571 10.09 -32.75 -4.69
N ILE A 572 10.05 -31.50 -4.23
CA ILE A 572 8.79 -30.77 -4.02
C ILE A 572 8.54 -30.00 -5.32
N ILE A 573 7.64 -30.50 -6.13
CA ILE A 573 7.29 -29.96 -7.43
C ILE A 573 6.93 -28.47 -7.26
N GLN A 574 7.75 -27.58 -7.85
CA GLN A 574 7.55 -26.15 -8.10
C GLN A 574 6.67 -25.36 -7.10
N GLY A 575 7.32 -24.51 -6.29
CA GLY A 575 6.73 -23.71 -5.22
C GLY A 575 5.32 -23.15 -5.45
N LEU A 576 5.12 -22.30 -6.46
CA LEU A 576 3.82 -21.64 -6.68
C LEU A 576 2.70 -22.59 -7.17
N PRO A 577 2.93 -23.49 -8.16
CA PRO A 577 1.94 -24.51 -8.54
C PRO A 577 1.41 -25.36 -7.39
N ARG A 578 2.27 -25.72 -6.42
CA ARG A 578 1.84 -26.48 -5.24
C ARG A 578 0.93 -25.66 -4.32
N ILE A 579 1.24 -24.38 -4.11
CA ILE A 579 0.39 -23.48 -3.33
C ILE A 579 -0.97 -23.28 -4.03
N GLU A 580 -0.97 -23.11 -5.36
CA GLU A 580 -2.21 -23.03 -6.14
C GLU A 580 -3.06 -24.30 -6.00
N GLU A 581 -2.44 -25.48 -6.07
CA GLU A 581 -3.13 -26.75 -5.89
C GLU A 581 -3.81 -26.85 -4.51
N LEU A 582 -3.10 -26.45 -3.44
CA LEU A 582 -3.59 -26.47 -2.07
C LEU A 582 -4.73 -25.46 -1.85
N LEU A 583 -4.57 -24.21 -2.30
CA LEU A 583 -5.57 -23.14 -2.10
C LEU A 583 -6.79 -23.28 -3.03
N GLU A 584 -6.65 -23.94 -4.16
CA GLU A 584 -7.80 -24.34 -4.99
C GLU A 584 -8.45 -25.65 -4.50
N ALA A 585 -7.96 -26.21 -3.37
CA ALA A 585 -8.44 -27.47 -2.79
C ALA A 585 -8.55 -28.60 -3.82
N ARG A 586 -7.59 -28.69 -4.75
CA ARG A 586 -7.59 -29.71 -5.80
C ARG A 586 -7.27 -31.08 -5.19
N LYS A 587 -7.94 -32.12 -5.66
CA LYS A 587 -7.64 -33.51 -5.27
C LYS A 587 -6.34 -33.95 -5.95
N PRO A 588 -5.32 -34.41 -5.20
CA PRO A 588 -4.09 -34.91 -5.80
C PRO A 588 -4.36 -36.14 -6.68
N LYS A 589 -3.61 -36.28 -7.78
CA LYS A 589 -3.79 -37.41 -8.71
C LYS A 589 -3.36 -38.76 -8.13
N GLU A 590 -2.30 -38.74 -7.32
CA GLU A 590 -1.73 -39.92 -6.63
C GLU A 590 -1.84 -39.71 -5.11
N ALA A 591 -3.06 -39.49 -4.61
CA ALA A 591 -3.28 -39.23 -3.19
C ALA A 591 -2.92 -40.45 -2.33
N CYS A 592 -2.28 -40.23 -1.18
CA CYS A 592 -2.01 -41.31 -0.24
C CYS A 592 -3.31 -41.79 0.42
N VAL A 593 -3.38 -43.09 0.74
CA VAL A 593 -4.50 -43.67 1.46
C VAL A 593 -4.37 -43.33 2.95
N LEU A 594 -5.38 -42.65 3.50
CA LEU A 594 -5.42 -42.26 4.91
C LEU A 594 -6.17 -43.30 5.76
N CYS A 595 -5.68 -43.51 6.99
CA CYS A 595 -6.31 -44.39 7.95
C CYS A 595 -7.62 -43.78 8.48
N LYS A 596 -8.76 -44.48 8.33
CA LYS A 596 -10.07 -43.97 8.75
C LYS A 596 -10.31 -44.09 10.25
N ARG A 597 -9.77 -45.14 10.87
CA ARG A 597 -9.95 -45.44 12.30
C ARG A 597 -8.64 -45.96 12.90
N PRO A 598 -8.35 -45.63 14.17
CA PRO A 598 -7.09 -46.01 14.78
C PRO A 598 -7.09 -47.51 15.06
N GLY A 599 -5.93 -48.15 14.90
CA GLY A 599 -5.82 -49.60 15.08
C GLY A 599 -4.44 -50.15 14.76
N GLU A 600 -4.33 -51.47 14.70
CA GLU A 600 -3.11 -52.19 14.34
C GLU A 600 -3.09 -52.49 12.84
N SER A 601 -2.08 -52.00 12.12
CA SER A 601 -1.94 -52.25 10.68
C SER A 601 -1.40 -53.65 10.41
N GLN A 602 -2.09 -54.42 9.58
CA GLN A 602 -1.66 -55.71 9.06
C GLN A 602 -1.34 -55.56 7.58
N VAL A 603 -0.08 -55.81 7.21
CA VAL A 603 0.39 -55.65 5.82
C VAL A 603 0.63 -57.04 5.22
N VAL A 604 -0.17 -57.41 4.22
CA VAL A 604 -0.05 -58.69 3.52
C VAL A 604 0.60 -58.46 2.16
N TYR A 605 1.76 -59.09 1.97
CA TYR A 605 2.47 -59.10 0.69
C TYR A 605 2.01 -60.33 -0.09
N GLU A 606 1.23 -60.14 -1.16
CA GLU A 606 0.88 -61.23 -2.08
C GLU A 606 2.03 -61.51 -3.08
N GLU A 607 2.05 -62.71 -3.66
CA GLU A 607 3.15 -63.19 -4.53
C GLU A 607 3.28 -62.39 -5.86
N ASP A 608 2.33 -61.51 -6.17
CA ASP A 608 2.29 -60.62 -7.34
C ASP A 608 2.14 -59.14 -6.92
N GLU A 609 3.23 -58.49 -6.47
CA GLU A 609 3.44 -57.02 -6.34
C GLU A 609 2.41 -56.13 -5.59
N THR A 610 1.23 -56.63 -5.22
CA THR A 610 0.18 -55.88 -4.52
C THR A 610 0.31 -56.05 -3.01
N VAL A 611 0.47 -54.92 -2.33
CA VAL A 611 0.50 -54.83 -0.87
C VAL A 611 -0.92 -54.54 -0.38
N ASP A 612 -1.57 -55.50 0.26
CA ASP A 612 -2.85 -55.27 0.92
C ASP A 612 -2.61 -54.75 2.33
N VAL A 613 -3.14 -53.55 2.64
CA VAL A 613 -3.08 -52.96 3.98
C VAL A 613 -4.43 -53.12 4.64
N LYS A 614 -4.47 -53.76 5.81
CA LYS A 614 -5.67 -53.90 6.64
C LYS A 614 -5.42 -53.22 7.98
N VAL A 615 -6.44 -52.65 8.61
CA VAL A 615 -6.33 -52.11 9.97
C VAL A 615 -7.32 -52.85 10.86
N ILE A 616 -6.79 -53.43 11.93
CA ILE A 616 -7.57 -54.12 12.96
C ILE A 616 -7.90 -53.11 14.06
N GLU A 617 -9.17 -52.80 14.21
CA GLU A 617 -9.69 -51.84 15.18
C GLU A 617 -9.77 -52.46 16.58
N ALA A 618 -9.93 -51.63 17.62
CA ALA A 618 -9.96 -52.08 19.02
C ALA A 618 -11.15 -53.00 19.35
N ASP A 619 -12.24 -52.93 18.58
CA ASP A 619 -13.42 -53.79 18.70
C ASP A 619 -13.28 -55.12 17.94
N GLY A 620 -12.16 -55.33 17.25
CA GLY A 620 -11.87 -56.51 16.44
C GLY A 620 -12.44 -56.47 15.03
N SER A 621 -13.02 -55.35 14.60
CA SER A 621 -13.39 -55.13 13.20
C SER A 621 -12.14 -54.91 12.34
N VAL A 622 -12.17 -55.38 11.09
CA VAL A 622 -11.05 -55.28 10.14
C VAL A 622 -11.50 -54.42 8.98
N THR A 623 -10.82 -53.29 8.78
CA THR A 623 -11.07 -52.38 7.66
C THR A 623 -9.96 -52.56 6.61
N ASP A 624 -10.35 -52.90 5.38
CA ASP A 624 -9.43 -53.14 4.26
C ASP A 624 -9.16 -51.83 3.50
N TYR A 625 -7.88 -51.56 3.22
CA TYR A 625 -7.38 -50.38 2.49
C TYR A 625 -6.65 -50.83 1.22
N PRO A 626 -7.30 -50.78 0.04
CA PRO A 626 -6.66 -51.20 -1.20
C PRO A 626 -5.57 -50.20 -1.62
N VAL A 627 -4.38 -50.69 -1.95
CA VAL A 627 -3.26 -49.88 -2.46
C VAL A 627 -3.27 -49.89 -3.99
N SER A 628 -3.17 -48.72 -4.62
CA SER A 628 -3.18 -48.63 -6.09
C SER A 628 -1.85 -49.12 -6.71
N PRO A 629 -1.84 -49.68 -7.94
CA PRO A 629 -0.61 -50.11 -8.59
C PRO A 629 0.40 -48.95 -8.73
N GLY A 630 1.58 -49.09 -8.12
CA GLY A 630 2.63 -48.06 -8.10
C GLY A 630 2.76 -47.28 -6.79
N GLN A 631 1.82 -47.43 -5.85
CA GLN A 631 1.92 -46.88 -4.50
C GLN A 631 2.59 -47.89 -3.55
N ASN A 632 3.47 -47.39 -2.67
CA ASN A 632 4.16 -48.19 -1.66
C ASN A 632 3.54 -47.94 -0.28
N ALA A 633 3.37 -49.00 0.52
CA ALA A 633 2.98 -48.86 1.91
C ALA A 633 4.13 -48.27 2.75
N ILE A 634 3.84 -47.21 3.52
CA ILE A 634 4.78 -46.58 4.46
C ILE A 634 4.76 -47.29 5.82
N VAL A 635 3.63 -47.89 6.19
CA VAL A 635 3.42 -48.54 7.49
C VAL A 635 4.01 -49.95 7.53
N SER A 636 4.53 -50.34 8.69
CA SER A 636 5.05 -51.69 8.93
C SER A 636 3.95 -52.64 9.43
N ASP A 637 4.13 -53.95 9.22
CA ASP A 637 3.23 -54.95 9.81
C ASP A 637 3.23 -54.84 11.35
N ARG A 638 2.03 -54.86 11.94
CA ARG A 638 1.72 -54.66 13.37
C ARG A 638 2.04 -53.29 13.95
N GLN A 639 2.21 -52.26 13.12
CA GLN A 639 2.35 -50.89 13.59
C GLN A 639 1.01 -50.35 14.11
N GLN A 640 1.04 -49.61 15.22
CA GLN A 640 -0.13 -48.85 15.67
C GLN A 640 -0.25 -47.58 14.82
N VAL A 641 -1.41 -47.43 14.17
CA VAL A 641 -1.72 -46.30 13.30
C VAL A 641 -2.85 -45.45 13.89
N LEU A 642 -2.72 -44.14 13.76
CA LEU A 642 -3.72 -43.17 14.21
C LEU A 642 -4.68 -42.79 13.07
N THR A 643 -5.86 -42.27 13.43
CA THR A 643 -6.79 -41.68 12.48
C THR A 643 -6.11 -40.59 11.66
N GLY A 644 -6.34 -40.58 10.35
CA GLY A 644 -5.78 -39.59 9.42
C GLY A 644 -4.29 -39.81 9.12
N GLN A 645 -3.65 -40.85 9.66
CA GLN A 645 -2.26 -41.16 9.33
C GLN A 645 -2.14 -41.76 7.91
N PRO A 646 -1.15 -41.33 7.10
CA PRO A 646 -0.92 -41.91 5.78
C PRO A 646 -0.41 -43.35 5.87
N LEU A 647 -1.08 -44.25 5.16
CA LEU A 647 -0.73 -45.67 5.06
C LEU A 647 0.19 -45.95 3.86
N THR A 648 0.05 -45.17 2.78
CA THR A 648 0.83 -45.28 1.53
C THR A 648 1.60 -43.99 1.24
N ASP A 649 2.51 -44.05 0.27
CA ASP A 649 3.15 -42.87 -0.30
C ASP A 649 2.18 -42.00 -1.13
N GLY A 650 2.56 -40.73 -1.28
CA GLY A 650 1.78 -39.69 -1.98
C GLY A 650 1.35 -38.52 -1.08
N PRO A 651 0.87 -37.41 -1.67
CA PRO A 651 0.30 -36.29 -0.94
C PRO A 651 -1.05 -36.63 -0.31
N ALA A 652 -1.29 -36.15 0.90
CA ALA A 652 -2.58 -36.29 1.57
C ALA A 652 -3.66 -35.40 0.93
N ASN A 653 -4.87 -35.95 0.82
CA ASN A 653 -6.03 -35.24 0.27
C ASN A 653 -6.81 -34.53 1.40
N PRO A 654 -6.88 -33.18 1.40
CA PRO A 654 -7.55 -32.44 2.47
C PRO A 654 -9.05 -32.72 2.57
N HIS A 655 -9.70 -33.12 1.48
CA HIS A 655 -11.12 -33.52 1.50
C HIS A 655 -11.34 -34.81 2.28
N GLU A 656 -10.43 -35.77 2.15
CA GLU A 656 -10.50 -37.03 2.89
C GLU A 656 -10.21 -36.84 4.37
N ILE A 657 -9.27 -35.95 4.71
CA ILE A 657 -9.02 -35.55 6.11
C ILE A 657 -10.32 -35.04 6.74
N LEU A 658 -10.98 -34.08 6.09
CA LEU A 658 -12.25 -33.53 6.57
C LEU A 658 -13.31 -34.61 6.77
N GLU A 659 -13.51 -35.48 5.77
CA GLU A 659 -14.51 -36.55 5.81
C GLU A 659 -14.23 -37.59 6.91
N ILE A 660 -12.97 -38.02 7.07
CA ILE A 660 -12.57 -39.00 8.07
C ILE A 660 -12.84 -38.47 9.48
N PHE A 661 -12.36 -37.27 9.80
CA PHE A 661 -12.53 -36.70 11.13
C PHE A 661 -13.98 -36.34 11.42
N PHE A 662 -14.73 -35.83 10.44
CA PHE A 662 -16.16 -35.58 10.58
C PHE A 662 -16.93 -36.86 10.94
N ASN A 663 -16.79 -37.92 10.13
CA ASN A 663 -17.52 -39.17 10.34
C ASN A 663 -17.16 -39.85 11.66
N LEU A 664 -15.86 -39.83 12.02
CA LEU A 664 -15.41 -40.39 13.29
C LEU A 664 -16.04 -39.66 14.48
N THR A 665 -16.07 -38.33 14.45
CA THR A 665 -16.62 -37.53 15.54
C THR A 665 -18.14 -37.64 15.63
N VAL A 666 -18.85 -37.69 14.49
CA VAL A 666 -20.30 -37.95 14.46
C VAL A 666 -20.63 -39.28 15.15
N GLU A 667 -19.85 -40.33 14.91
CA GLU A 667 -20.03 -41.65 15.53
C GLU A 667 -19.74 -41.64 17.05
N GLN A 668 -18.83 -40.78 17.54
CA GLN A 668 -18.37 -40.76 18.94
C GLN A 668 -19.15 -39.79 19.84
N GLN A 669 -19.44 -38.58 19.36
CA GLN A 669 -19.98 -37.46 20.17
C GLN A 669 -21.41 -37.06 19.79
N GLY A 670 -21.97 -37.57 18.68
CA GLY A 670 -23.38 -37.43 18.30
C GLY A 670 -23.85 -36.04 17.83
N GLY A 671 -23.10 -34.97 18.12
CA GLY A 671 -23.37 -33.61 17.64
C GLY A 671 -22.81 -33.35 16.24
N VAL A 672 -23.69 -32.99 15.29
CA VAL A 672 -23.28 -32.67 13.90
C VAL A 672 -22.41 -31.41 13.83
N TYR A 673 -22.72 -30.40 14.66
CA TYR A 673 -21.98 -29.15 14.72
C TYR A 673 -20.55 -29.33 15.26
N GLU A 674 -20.40 -29.98 16.42
CA GLU A 674 -19.08 -30.27 17.02
C GLU A 674 -18.22 -31.12 16.06
N ALA A 675 -18.82 -32.13 15.43
CA ALA A 675 -18.11 -32.94 14.44
C ALA A 675 -17.66 -32.13 13.22
N ALA A 676 -18.49 -31.19 12.74
CA ALA A 676 -18.13 -30.31 11.64
C ALA A 676 -16.94 -29.40 12.04
N LEU A 677 -16.94 -28.83 13.25
CA LEU A 677 -15.84 -28.01 13.74
C LEU A 677 -14.53 -28.80 13.85
N VAL A 678 -14.55 -29.99 14.44
CA VAL A 678 -13.36 -30.85 14.56
C VAL A 678 -12.81 -31.24 13.19
N GLY A 679 -13.69 -31.67 12.27
CA GLY A 679 -13.30 -32.02 10.91
C GLY A 679 -12.68 -30.84 10.16
N LEU A 680 -13.30 -29.67 10.25
CA LEU A 680 -12.79 -28.43 9.65
C LEU A 680 -11.45 -28.05 10.27
N GLN A 681 -11.30 -28.08 11.59
CA GLN A 681 -10.05 -27.73 12.28
C GLN A 681 -8.88 -28.59 11.81
N GLN A 682 -9.08 -29.90 11.64
CA GLN A 682 -8.04 -30.80 11.13
C GLN A 682 -7.65 -30.48 9.68
N ALA A 683 -8.64 -30.21 8.82
CA ALA A 683 -8.39 -29.81 7.44
C ALA A 683 -7.68 -28.44 7.36
N GLN A 684 -8.07 -27.48 8.20
CA GLN A 684 -7.46 -26.16 8.28
C GLN A 684 -6.00 -26.24 8.74
N ALA A 685 -5.73 -26.97 9.83
CA ALA A 685 -4.38 -27.17 10.35
C ALA A 685 -3.47 -27.84 9.30
N PHE A 686 -3.98 -28.83 8.57
CA PHE A 686 -3.26 -29.45 7.47
C PHE A 686 -2.90 -28.44 6.36
N LEU A 687 -3.87 -27.65 5.89
CA LEU A 687 -3.65 -26.66 4.83
C LEU A 687 -2.65 -25.58 5.24
N VAL A 688 -2.76 -25.06 6.47
CA VAL A 688 -1.83 -24.05 7.00
C VAL A 688 -0.40 -24.61 7.03
N ASN A 689 -0.21 -25.81 7.60
CA ASN A 689 1.10 -26.44 7.71
C ASN A 689 1.72 -26.75 6.34
N GLU A 690 0.96 -27.28 5.39
CA GLU A 690 1.45 -27.59 4.05
C GLU A 690 1.86 -26.32 3.30
N VAL A 691 1.01 -25.29 3.28
CA VAL A 691 1.32 -24.01 2.61
C VAL A 691 2.53 -23.34 3.26
N GLN A 692 2.59 -23.34 4.59
CA GLN A 692 3.70 -22.77 5.35
C GLN A 692 5.01 -23.51 5.07
N SER A 693 4.99 -24.84 4.99
CA SER A 693 6.17 -25.64 4.66
C SER A 693 6.73 -25.30 3.27
N VAL A 694 5.84 -25.01 2.30
CA VAL A 694 6.24 -24.64 0.93
C VAL A 694 6.86 -23.24 0.91
N TYR A 695 6.32 -22.27 1.65
CA TYR A 695 6.91 -20.93 1.79
C TYR A 695 8.27 -20.98 2.50
N GLN A 696 8.37 -21.73 3.61
CA GLN A 696 9.62 -21.92 4.34
C GLN A 696 10.68 -22.62 3.49
N SER A 697 10.29 -23.59 2.65
CA SER A 697 11.22 -24.25 1.71
C SER A 697 11.81 -23.29 0.67
N GLN A 698 11.11 -22.20 0.36
CA GLN A 698 11.55 -21.12 -0.53
C GLN A 698 12.28 -19.99 0.22
N GLY A 699 12.44 -20.10 1.54
CA GLY A 699 13.09 -19.09 2.37
C GLY A 699 12.23 -17.84 2.63
N ILE A 700 10.91 -17.94 2.46
CA ILE A 700 9.97 -16.85 2.74
C ILE A 700 9.30 -17.14 4.09
N ASP A 701 9.40 -16.19 5.02
CA ASP A 701 8.75 -16.27 6.33
C ASP A 701 7.43 -15.46 6.31
N ILE A 702 6.32 -16.15 6.55
CA ILE A 702 4.97 -15.57 6.60
C ILE A 702 4.32 -16.03 7.91
N SER A 703 3.65 -15.11 8.61
CA SER A 703 2.90 -15.46 9.81
C SER A 703 1.65 -16.27 9.46
N ASP A 704 1.43 -17.36 10.20
CA ASP A 704 0.32 -18.31 10.01
C ASP A 704 -1.05 -17.62 9.93
N LYS A 705 -1.25 -16.53 10.68
CA LYS A 705 -2.49 -15.72 10.68
C LYS A 705 -2.96 -15.30 9.28
N HIS A 706 -2.02 -15.05 8.36
CA HIS A 706 -2.36 -14.63 7.00
C HIS A 706 -2.93 -15.79 6.18
N ILE A 707 -2.40 -16.99 6.38
CA ILE A 707 -2.87 -18.21 5.72
C ILE A 707 -4.20 -18.66 6.32
N GLU A 708 -4.34 -18.58 7.65
CA GLU A 708 -5.57 -18.88 8.38
C GLU A 708 -6.76 -18.05 7.88
N VAL A 709 -6.57 -16.75 7.60
CA VAL A 709 -7.62 -15.89 7.05
C VAL A 709 -8.13 -16.41 5.70
N ILE A 710 -7.25 -16.92 4.84
CA ILE A 710 -7.62 -17.48 3.53
C ILE A 710 -8.32 -18.83 3.72
N VAL A 711 -7.73 -19.71 4.53
CA VAL A 711 -8.24 -21.06 4.80
C VAL A 711 -9.62 -21.01 5.49
N ARG A 712 -9.88 -19.99 6.32
CA ARG A 712 -11.21 -19.72 6.88
C ARG A 712 -12.27 -19.48 5.79
N GLN A 713 -11.92 -18.78 4.72
CA GLN A 713 -12.86 -18.55 3.60
C GLN A 713 -13.12 -19.83 2.80
N MET A 714 -12.15 -20.75 2.74
CA MET A 714 -12.30 -22.06 2.09
C MET A 714 -13.19 -23.04 2.87
N THR A 715 -13.38 -22.81 4.17
CA THR A 715 -13.99 -23.74 5.14
C THR A 715 -15.27 -23.22 5.79
N SER A 716 -15.91 -22.20 5.21
CA SER A 716 -17.08 -21.52 5.80
C SER A 716 -18.44 -22.17 5.50
N LYS A 717 -18.52 -23.05 4.49
CA LYS A 717 -19.78 -23.59 3.96
C LYS A 717 -19.95 -25.08 4.29
N VAL A 718 -21.21 -25.48 4.43
CA VAL A 718 -21.67 -26.87 4.56
C VAL A 718 -22.64 -27.21 3.44
N ARG A 719 -22.75 -28.49 3.12
CA ARG A 719 -23.76 -29.00 2.18
C ARG A 719 -24.88 -29.66 2.97
N VAL A 720 -26.12 -29.26 2.68
CA VAL A 720 -27.31 -29.88 3.26
C VAL A 720 -27.50 -31.26 2.64
N ASP A 721 -27.57 -32.30 3.47
CA ASP A 721 -27.86 -33.66 3.01
C ASP A 721 -29.36 -33.97 3.13
N ASP A 722 -30.00 -33.49 4.20
CA ASP A 722 -31.44 -33.60 4.44
C ASP A 722 -31.96 -32.30 5.07
N GLY A 723 -32.99 -31.70 4.45
CA GLY A 723 -33.55 -30.42 4.88
C GLY A 723 -34.42 -30.49 6.14
N GLY A 724 -34.83 -31.68 6.57
CA GLY A 724 -35.73 -31.84 7.72
C GLY A 724 -37.04 -31.06 7.53
N ASP A 725 -37.51 -30.40 8.60
CA ASP A 725 -38.66 -29.50 8.58
C ASP A 725 -38.27 -28.03 8.30
N THR A 726 -37.03 -27.79 7.86
CA THR A 726 -36.49 -26.45 7.59
C THR A 726 -36.81 -26.00 6.15
N THR A 727 -36.47 -24.75 5.82
CA THR A 727 -36.61 -24.21 4.45
C THR A 727 -35.47 -24.62 3.50
N MET A 728 -34.49 -25.38 3.98
CA MET A 728 -33.27 -25.72 3.23
C MET A 728 -33.50 -26.89 2.27
N LEU A 729 -32.84 -26.86 1.12
CA LEU A 729 -32.95 -27.92 0.11
C LEU A 729 -31.74 -28.88 0.15
N PRO A 730 -31.95 -30.19 -0.05
CA PRO A 730 -30.84 -31.13 -0.20
C PRO A 730 -29.89 -30.73 -1.34
N GLY A 731 -28.60 -30.72 -1.06
CA GLY A 731 -27.53 -30.30 -1.97
C GLY A 731 -27.18 -28.82 -1.93
N GLU A 732 -27.94 -27.99 -1.22
CA GLU A 732 -27.68 -26.56 -1.05
C GLU A 732 -26.40 -26.31 -0.23
N LEU A 733 -25.64 -25.26 -0.59
CA LEU A 733 -24.45 -24.83 0.15
C LEU A 733 -24.79 -23.62 1.02
N VAL A 734 -24.75 -23.82 2.33
CA VAL A 734 -25.14 -22.81 3.34
C VAL A 734 -23.95 -22.51 4.25
N GLU A 735 -23.87 -21.31 4.82
CA GLU A 735 -22.82 -21.00 5.80
C GLU A 735 -23.05 -21.80 7.09
N LEU A 736 -21.97 -22.33 7.67
CA LEU A 736 -22.04 -23.18 8.87
C LEU A 736 -22.82 -22.51 10.01
N ARG A 737 -22.59 -21.20 10.23
CA ARG A 737 -23.29 -20.44 11.28
C ARG A 737 -24.78 -20.25 10.99
N GLN A 738 -25.13 -20.06 9.72
CA GLN A 738 -26.50 -19.83 9.30
C GLN A 738 -27.35 -21.09 9.47
N ILE A 739 -26.84 -22.25 9.06
CA ILE A 739 -27.58 -23.52 9.22
C ILE A 739 -27.78 -23.86 10.70
N GLU A 740 -26.82 -23.53 11.56
CA GLU A 740 -26.93 -23.81 12.98
C GLU A 740 -28.00 -22.92 13.64
N THR A 741 -28.03 -21.64 13.28
CA THR A 741 -29.10 -20.72 13.74
C THR A 741 -30.49 -21.22 13.33
N VAL A 742 -30.61 -21.77 12.13
CA VAL A 742 -31.87 -22.37 11.64
C VAL A 742 -32.20 -23.64 12.41
N ASN A 743 -31.23 -24.51 12.66
CA ASN A 743 -31.43 -25.74 13.43
C ASN A 743 -31.81 -25.46 14.89
N ASP A 744 -31.20 -24.47 15.53
CA ASP A 744 -31.54 -24.03 16.89
C ASP A 744 -33.00 -23.53 16.95
N ALA A 745 -33.40 -22.70 15.99
CA ALA A 745 -34.77 -22.22 15.89
C ALA A 745 -35.78 -23.38 15.68
N MET A 746 -35.40 -24.42 14.93
CA MET A 746 -36.23 -25.60 14.72
C MET A 746 -36.27 -26.51 15.95
N ALA A 747 -35.17 -26.64 16.68
CA ALA A 747 -35.12 -27.38 17.94
C ALA A 747 -36.08 -26.75 18.98
N ILE A 748 -36.16 -25.41 19.04
CA ILE A 748 -37.10 -24.69 19.92
C ILE A 748 -38.56 -24.96 19.53
N THR A 749 -38.86 -24.99 18.23
CA THR A 749 -40.22 -25.24 17.73
C THR A 749 -40.61 -26.72 17.70
N GLY A 750 -39.67 -27.62 18.00
CA GLY A 750 -39.86 -29.08 18.04
C GLY A 750 -39.90 -29.74 16.65
N GLY A 751 -39.45 -29.03 15.60
CA GLY A 751 -39.31 -29.56 14.25
C GLY A 751 -38.03 -30.37 14.07
N ALA A 752 -37.97 -31.20 13.02
CA ALA A 752 -36.75 -31.94 12.69
C ALA A 752 -35.67 -30.99 12.11
N PRO A 753 -34.45 -30.94 12.69
CA PRO A 753 -33.36 -30.10 12.19
C PRO A 753 -32.80 -30.62 10.86
N ALA A 754 -32.18 -29.72 10.09
CA ALA A 754 -31.47 -30.07 8.86
C ALA A 754 -30.17 -30.82 9.17
N LYS A 755 -29.88 -31.87 8.40
CA LYS A 755 -28.60 -32.59 8.42
C LYS A 755 -27.70 -32.06 7.33
N TYR A 756 -26.42 -31.88 7.66
CA TYR A 756 -25.44 -31.32 6.75
C TYR A 756 -24.06 -31.95 6.95
N THR A 757 -23.23 -31.86 5.92
CA THR A 757 -21.83 -32.27 5.93
C THR A 757 -20.94 -31.07 5.59
N PRO A 758 -19.84 -30.80 6.33
CA PRO A 758 -18.92 -29.71 5.99
C PRO A 758 -18.24 -29.95 4.64
N VAL A 759 -18.00 -28.86 3.89
CA VAL A 759 -17.36 -28.95 2.57
C VAL A 759 -16.20 -27.98 2.47
N LEU A 760 -15.06 -28.49 1.98
CA LEU A 760 -13.92 -27.67 1.61
C LEU A 760 -14.07 -27.16 0.18
N LEU A 761 -14.00 -25.84 -0.01
CA LEU A 761 -14.06 -25.20 -1.33
C LEU A 761 -12.71 -24.55 -1.68
N GLY A 762 -12.29 -24.65 -2.94
CA GLY A 762 -11.17 -23.87 -3.45
C GLY A 762 -11.48 -22.37 -3.46
N ILE A 763 -10.46 -21.52 -3.40
CA ILE A 763 -10.63 -20.05 -3.35
C ILE A 763 -11.49 -19.50 -4.50
N THR A 764 -11.38 -20.06 -5.71
CA THR A 764 -12.19 -19.63 -6.86
C THR A 764 -13.66 -19.97 -6.64
N LYS A 765 -13.94 -21.19 -6.19
CA LYS A 765 -15.31 -21.65 -5.92
C LYS A 765 -15.92 -20.95 -4.71
N ALA A 766 -15.15 -20.72 -3.66
CA ALA A 766 -15.60 -19.95 -2.48
C ALA A 766 -15.96 -18.51 -2.86
N SER A 767 -15.16 -17.86 -3.71
CA SER A 767 -15.40 -16.48 -4.18
C SER A 767 -16.63 -16.32 -5.08
N LEU A 768 -17.02 -17.39 -5.80
CA LEU A 768 -18.25 -17.40 -6.61
C LEU A 768 -19.50 -17.67 -5.76
N ASN A 769 -19.36 -18.27 -4.58
CA ASN A 769 -20.45 -18.63 -3.67
C ASN A 769 -20.51 -17.68 -2.45
N THR A 770 -20.14 -16.41 -2.65
CA THR A 770 -20.32 -15.36 -1.63
C THR A 770 -21.76 -14.86 -1.61
N ASP A 771 -22.23 -14.39 -0.46
CA ASP A 771 -23.62 -13.93 -0.31
C ASP A 771 -23.92 -12.67 -1.13
N SER A 772 -22.90 -11.83 -1.39
CA SER A 772 -23.03 -10.71 -2.33
C SER A 772 -22.86 -11.17 -3.77
N PHE A 773 -23.93 -11.00 -4.56
CA PHE A 773 -23.88 -11.25 -6.00
C PHE A 773 -23.09 -10.17 -6.74
N ILE A 774 -23.01 -8.93 -6.22
CA ILE A 774 -22.22 -7.84 -6.83
C ILE A 774 -20.72 -8.15 -6.72
N SER A 775 -20.28 -8.61 -5.56
CA SER A 775 -18.90 -9.04 -5.33
C SER A 775 -18.53 -10.27 -6.14
N ALA A 776 -19.42 -11.28 -6.22
CA ALA A 776 -19.22 -12.48 -7.03
C ALA A 776 -19.18 -12.17 -8.54
N ALA A 777 -20.13 -11.38 -9.05
CA ALA A 777 -20.24 -11.05 -10.47
C ALA A 777 -19.03 -10.26 -11.00
N SER A 778 -18.37 -9.49 -10.13
CA SER A 778 -17.15 -8.75 -10.44
C SER A 778 -15.86 -9.58 -10.31
N PHE A 779 -15.93 -10.86 -9.92
CA PHE A 779 -14.79 -11.77 -9.92
C PHE A 779 -14.68 -12.54 -11.24
N GLN A 780 -15.62 -13.45 -11.51
CA GLN A 780 -15.70 -14.25 -12.74
C GLN A 780 -17.15 -14.64 -13.05
N GLU A 781 -17.39 -15.22 -14.24
CA GLU A 781 -18.68 -15.81 -14.65
C GLU A 781 -19.90 -14.88 -14.46
N THR A 782 -19.70 -13.58 -14.72
CA THR A 782 -20.67 -12.49 -14.48
C THR A 782 -22.07 -12.81 -14.99
N THR A 783 -22.20 -13.36 -16.20
CA THR A 783 -23.50 -13.71 -16.78
C THR A 783 -24.24 -14.75 -15.93
N ARG A 784 -23.55 -15.82 -15.49
CA ARG A 784 -24.16 -16.89 -14.68
C ARG A 784 -24.64 -16.33 -13.35
N VAL A 785 -23.76 -15.59 -12.64
CA VAL A 785 -24.06 -15.03 -11.32
C VAL A 785 -25.24 -14.05 -11.38
N LEU A 786 -25.27 -13.16 -12.38
CA LEU A 786 -26.38 -12.21 -12.53
C LEU A 786 -27.70 -12.88 -12.93
N THR A 787 -27.65 -13.93 -13.77
CA THR A 787 -28.87 -14.68 -14.12
C THR A 787 -29.45 -15.41 -12.91
N GLU A 788 -28.61 -16.03 -12.09
CA GLU A 788 -29.02 -16.71 -10.86
C GLU A 788 -29.63 -15.73 -9.86
N ALA A 789 -28.94 -14.61 -9.60
CA ALA A 789 -29.44 -13.55 -8.74
C ALA A 789 -30.78 -12.96 -9.23
N ALA A 790 -30.96 -12.80 -10.54
CA ALA A 790 -32.20 -12.29 -11.13
C ALA A 790 -33.36 -13.31 -11.04
N ILE A 791 -33.08 -14.60 -11.21
CA ILE A 791 -34.09 -15.67 -11.07
C ILE A 791 -34.54 -15.79 -9.61
N GLU A 792 -33.61 -15.68 -8.66
CA GLU A 792 -33.88 -15.78 -7.22
C GLU A 792 -34.43 -14.49 -6.61
N GLY A 793 -34.31 -13.36 -7.31
CA GLY A 793 -34.67 -12.04 -6.77
C GLY A 793 -33.77 -11.63 -5.59
N LYS A 794 -32.49 -12.04 -5.61
CA LYS A 794 -31.53 -11.77 -4.52
C LYS A 794 -31.34 -10.26 -4.31
N SER A 795 -31.34 -9.86 -3.03
CA SER A 795 -31.03 -8.49 -2.59
C SER A 795 -29.67 -8.47 -1.92
N ASP A 796 -28.84 -7.46 -2.25
CA ASP A 796 -27.49 -7.31 -1.71
C ASP A 796 -27.49 -6.30 -0.55
N TRP A 797 -26.90 -6.68 0.59
CA TRP A 797 -26.88 -5.86 1.80
C TRP A 797 -25.63 -4.98 1.93
N LEU A 798 -24.72 -5.01 0.94
CA LEU A 798 -23.54 -4.12 0.87
C LEU A 798 -22.66 -4.17 2.13
N ARG A 799 -22.46 -5.36 2.69
CA ARG A 799 -21.63 -5.56 3.90
C ARG A 799 -20.14 -5.68 3.56
N GLY A 800 -19.82 -5.99 2.31
CA GLY A 800 -18.47 -6.21 1.83
C GLY A 800 -17.77 -4.93 1.37
N LEU A 801 -16.44 -5.00 1.25
CA LEU A 801 -15.64 -3.88 0.75
C LEU A 801 -15.92 -3.61 -0.74
N LYS A 802 -15.97 -4.68 -1.54
CA LYS A 802 -16.01 -4.58 -3.01
C LYS A 802 -17.35 -4.05 -3.51
N GLU A 803 -18.47 -4.46 -2.91
CA GLU A 803 -19.80 -3.91 -3.22
C GLU A 803 -19.83 -2.38 -3.04
N ASN A 804 -19.33 -1.89 -1.89
CA ASN A 804 -19.35 -0.46 -1.59
C ASN A 804 -18.42 0.34 -2.50
N VAL A 805 -17.26 -0.22 -2.87
CA VAL A 805 -16.36 0.40 -3.85
C VAL A 805 -17.02 0.52 -5.23
N ILE A 806 -17.69 -0.55 -5.70
CA ILE A 806 -18.33 -0.57 -7.03
C ILE A 806 -19.47 0.45 -7.09
N ILE A 807 -20.22 0.60 -6.01
CA ILE A 807 -21.36 1.54 -5.92
C ILE A 807 -20.90 2.98 -5.62
N GLY A 808 -19.70 3.17 -5.07
CA GLY A 808 -19.17 4.48 -4.68
C GLY A 808 -19.59 4.93 -3.27
N ARG A 809 -19.92 3.99 -2.37
CA ARG A 809 -20.15 4.23 -0.94
C ARG A 809 -18.85 4.10 -0.14
N LEU A 810 -18.86 4.63 1.09
CA LEU A 810 -17.75 4.41 2.03
C LEU A 810 -17.62 2.91 2.31
N ILE A 811 -16.38 2.41 2.34
CA ILE A 811 -16.14 1.00 2.67
C ILE A 811 -16.31 0.77 4.18
N PRO A 812 -16.87 -0.38 4.61
CA PRO A 812 -17.04 -0.74 6.02
C PRO A 812 -15.71 -1.20 6.65
N ALA A 813 -14.64 -0.44 6.47
CA ALA A 813 -13.33 -0.65 7.07
C ALA A 813 -12.60 0.67 7.28
N GLY A 814 -11.68 0.70 8.26
CA GLY A 814 -10.91 1.90 8.60
C GLY A 814 -11.83 3.05 9.00
N THR A 815 -11.69 4.21 8.35
CA THR A 815 -12.48 5.41 8.64
C THR A 815 -13.96 5.28 8.30
N GLY A 816 -14.34 4.32 7.44
CA GLY A 816 -15.74 4.10 7.06
C GLY A 816 -16.48 3.11 7.96
N TYR A 817 -15.79 2.44 8.90
CA TYR A 817 -16.41 1.43 9.77
C TYR A 817 -17.49 2.03 10.69
N ASN A 818 -17.21 3.19 11.30
CA ASN A 818 -18.12 3.82 12.28
C ASN A 818 -19.46 4.26 11.66
N GLY A 819 -19.50 4.62 10.37
CA GLY A 819 -20.75 5.03 9.71
C GLY A 819 -21.79 3.91 9.56
N TYR A 820 -21.37 2.65 9.62
CA TYR A 820 -22.27 1.49 9.53
C TYR A 820 -22.80 1.04 10.90
N GLU A 821 -22.08 1.25 12.01
CA GLU A 821 -22.60 0.99 13.36
C GLU A 821 -23.82 1.88 13.66
N ASP A 822 -23.78 3.15 13.26
CA ASP A 822 -24.88 4.12 13.48
C ASP A 822 -26.14 3.79 12.67
N THR A 823 -26.00 3.14 11.50
CA THR A 823 -27.13 2.83 10.63
C THR A 823 -27.97 1.67 11.16
N ASN A 824 -27.36 0.68 11.82
CA ASN A 824 -28.09 -0.44 12.42
C ASN A 824 -28.90 -0.05 13.67
N LEU A 825 -28.60 1.10 14.29
CA LEU A 825 -29.35 1.63 15.44
C LEU A 825 -30.57 2.48 15.01
N ALA A 826 -30.59 2.99 13.78
CA ALA A 826 -31.63 3.90 13.30
C ALA A 826 -32.93 3.20 12.82
N ASP A 827 -32.92 1.88 12.64
CA ASP A 827 -34.06 1.11 12.10
C ASP A 827 -35.07 0.62 13.16
N PHE A 828 -34.99 1.12 14.40
CA PHE A 828 -35.96 0.85 15.48
C PHE A 828 -36.67 2.12 15.99
N GLU A 829 -37.40 2.83 15.12
CA GLU A 829 -38.50 3.69 15.57
C GLU A 829 -39.80 3.30 14.84
N PRO A 830 -40.84 2.84 15.56
CA PRO A 830 -42.15 2.64 14.95
C PRO A 830 -42.88 3.98 14.82
N ASP A 831 -43.26 4.31 13.60
CA ASP A 831 -44.17 5.43 13.27
C ASP A 831 -45.48 5.36 14.06
N SER A 832 -45.79 6.42 14.83
CA SER A 832 -47.16 6.78 15.19
C SER A 832 -47.29 8.26 15.57
N ALA A 833 -47.97 9.00 14.70
CA ALA A 833 -48.46 10.34 14.98
C ALA A 833 -49.67 10.33 15.94
N ASN A 834 -49.76 11.41 16.73
CA ASN A 834 -50.96 12.08 17.25
C ASN A 834 -51.30 11.94 18.76
N ASN A 835 -50.98 13.03 19.48
CA ASN A 835 -51.77 13.73 20.51
C ASN A 835 -52.23 13.00 21.80
N GLY A 836 -51.76 13.51 22.96
CA GLY A 836 -52.46 13.31 24.23
C GLY A 836 -51.57 13.23 25.47
N ASN A 837 -51.28 14.40 26.04
CA ASN A 837 -50.85 14.64 27.42
C ASN A 837 -51.47 13.66 28.44
N PHE A 838 -50.68 12.92 29.24
CA PHE A 838 -50.93 12.63 30.67
C PHE A 838 -49.74 11.92 31.36
N ASP A 839 -49.72 12.11 32.68
CA ASP A 839 -48.61 12.11 33.65
C ASP A 839 -48.37 10.76 34.36
N TYR A 840 -47.19 10.63 34.99
CA TYR A 840 -46.76 9.74 36.10
C TYR A 840 -46.01 8.41 35.88
N PRO A 841 -45.17 8.00 36.87
CA PRO A 841 -43.88 7.34 36.70
C PRO A 841 -43.90 5.89 37.20
N TYR A 842 -42.84 5.11 36.92
CA TYR A 842 -42.64 3.83 37.59
C TYR A 842 -41.22 3.66 38.13
N GLU A 843 -41.19 3.39 39.42
CA GLU A 843 -40.10 2.77 40.19
C GLU A 843 -39.87 1.31 39.78
N GLU A 844 -38.66 0.86 40.09
CA GLU A 844 -38.20 -0.52 40.28
C GLU A 844 -39.26 -1.49 40.81
N ASN A 845 -39.25 -2.73 40.33
CA ASN A 845 -38.57 -3.82 41.05
C ASN A 845 -38.73 -5.20 40.38
N THR A 846 -37.62 -5.96 40.40
CA THR A 846 -37.42 -7.41 40.71
C THR A 846 -38.46 -8.41 40.18
N GLU A 847 -38.11 -9.56 39.59
CA GLU A 847 -37.28 -10.71 40.05
C GLU A 847 -37.63 -11.82 38.98
N ILE A 848 -36.81 -12.76 38.51
CA ILE A 848 -36.15 -13.90 39.17
C ILE A 848 -35.15 -14.56 38.17
N ASN A 849 -33.93 -14.67 38.68
CA ASN A 849 -32.82 -15.63 38.51
C ASN A 849 -32.97 -17.05 37.91
N GLU A 850 -31.78 -17.57 37.50
CA GLU A 850 -31.24 -18.94 37.68
C GLU A 850 -31.79 -20.08 36.76
N LEU A 851 -31.03 -20.95 36.08
CA LEU A 851 -29.60 -21.37 36.03
C LEU A 851 -29.38 -22.11 34.70
N ASP A 852 -28.17 -22.06 34.12
CA ASP A 852 -27.35 -23.28 33.94
C ASP A 852 -25.86 -22.90 33.76
N GLN A 853 -25.01 -23.50 34.58
CA GLN A 853 -23.55 -23.46 34.49
C GLN A 853 -23.09 -24.81 33.97
N GLY A 854 -22.51 -24.86 32.76
CA GLY A 854 -21.97 -26.10 32.25
C GLY A 854 -21.39 -26.08 30.85
N ASP A 855 -20.39 -25.22 30.57
CA ASP A 855 -19.29 -25.59 29.65
C ASP A 855 -18.07 -24.63 29.79
N PRO A 856 -16.82 -25.07 30.01
CA PRO A 856 -15.66 -24.19 30.11
C PRO A 856 -14.89 -23.93 28.79
N LEU A 857 -15.47 -24.21 27.60
CA LEU A 857 -14.74 -24.12 26.32
C LEU A 857 -15.18 -23.02 25.35
N GLU A 858 -16.05 -22.10 25.74
CA GLU A 858 -16.38 -20.92 24.94
C GLU A 858 -15.97 -19.61 25.64
N VAL A 859 -14.77 -19.11 25.33
CA VAL A 859 -14.47 -17.68 25.46
C VAL A 859 -13.62 -17.27 24.26
N VAL A 860 -14.28 -16.81 23.19
CA VAL A 860 -13.61 -15.92 22.22
C VAL A 860 -13.50 -14.56 22.90
N LEU A 861 -12.29 -14.21 23.30
CA LEU A 861 -11.96 -12.86 23.77
C LEU A 861 -12.10 -11.89 22.60
N ASP A 862 -13.14 -11.05 22.63
CA ASP A 862 -13.22 -9.82 21.84
C ASP A 862 -12.25 -8.78 22.46
N ASP A 863 -11.49 -8.08 21.63
CA ASP A 863 -10.51 -7.06 22.01
C ASP A 863 -11.15 -5.89 22.80
N ARG A 864 -12.48 -5.71 22.69
CA ARG A 864 -13.26 -4.80 23.56
C ARG A 864 -13.46 -5.34 24.98
N THR A 865 -13.67 -6.65 25.16
CA THR A 865 -13.87 -7.27 26.49
C THR A 865 -12.57 -7.37 27.29
N ALA A 866 -11.42 -7.53 26.61
CA ALA A 866 -10.11 -7.56 27.26
C ALA A 866 -9.66 -6.20 27.82
N ARG A 867 -10.20 -5.07 27.31
CA ARG A 867 -9.85 -3.72 27.78
C ARG A 867 -10.70 -3.21 28.94
N ASN A 868 -11.90 -3.76 29.14
CA ASN A 868 -12.79 -3.35 30.23
C ASN A 868 -12.57 -4.12 31.55
N TYR A 869 -11.60 -5.04 31.62
CA TYR A 869 -11.33 -5.88 32.80
C TYR A 869 -10.07 -5.49 33.61
N SER A 870 -9.64 -4.23 33.58
CA SER A 870 -8.47 -3.79 34.38
C SER A 870 -8.69 -2.60 35.31
N LEU A 871 -9.93 -2.22 35.59
CA LEU A 871 -10.26 -1.27 36.66
C LEU A 871 -11.54 -1.77 37.34
N GLU A 872 -11.46 -2.04 38.65
CA GLU A 872 -12.43 -2.75 39.54
C GLU A 872 -12.24 -4.28 39.49
N GLU A 873 -11.81 -5.03 40.53
CA GLU A 873 -11.81 -4.89 41.98
C GLU A 873 -10.58 -5.62 42.59
N GLU A 874 -9.98 -5.08 43.65
CA GLU A 874 -9.27 -5.88 44.66
C GLU A 874 -10.08 -5.89 45.96
N ALA A 875 -10.18 -7.09 46.57
CA ALA A 875 -10.74 -7.47 47.87
C ALA A 875 -12.22 -7.87 47.90
N SER A 876 -12.68 -9.02 48.44
CA SER A 876 -12.07 -9.97 49.38
C SER A 876 -12.94 -11.23 49.52
N PHE A 877 -12.33 -12.37 49.88
CA PHE A 877 -12.98 -13.34 50.77
C PHE A 877 -11.97 -13.80 51.82
N GLY A 878 -12.31 -13.54 53.09
CA GLY A 878 -11.42 -13.64 54.23
C GLY A 878 -11.37 -15.01 54.92
N GLY A 879 -10.37 -15.14 55.80
CA GLY A 879 -10.18 -16.25 56.72
C GLY A 879 -9.17 -15.93 57.82
N SER A 880 -9.59 -15.14 58.81
CA SER A 880 -9.13 -15.06 60.22
C SER A 880 -7.62 -15.05 60.57
N ALA A 881 -7.13 -13.95 61.16
CA ALA A 881 -6.71 -13.89 62.57
C ALA A 881 -6.13 -12.51 62.96
N SER A 882 -6.73 -11.94 64.01
CA SER A 882 -6.31 -10.84 64.91
C SER A 882 -4.84 -10.36 64.90
N SER A 883 -4.62 -9.04 64.89
CA SER A 883 -4.27 -8.21 66.08
C SER A 883 -3.75 -6.79 65.69
N PHE A 884 -4.19 -5.76 66.44
CA PHE A 884 -3.53 -4.51 66.92
C PHE A 884 -2.53 -3.79 65.97
N GLU A 885 -2.49 -2.46 65.74
CA GLU A 885 -2.83 -1.24 66.50
C GLU A 885 -2.65 0.01 65.58
N THR A 886 -3.38 1.11 65.85
CA THR A 886 -3.09 2.58 65.79
C THR A 886 -1.85 3.12 65.01
N ASP A 887 -1.84 4.27 64.30
CA ASP A 887 -2.26 5.67 64.56
C ASP A 887 -2.19 6.47 63.22
N LEU A 888 -3.20 7.25 62.82
CA LEU A 888 -3.38 8.73 62.93
C LEU A 888 -2.45 9.67 62.12
N ASN A 889 -3.13 10.62 61.43
CA ASN A 889 -2.76 12.00 61.05
C ASN A 889 -1.85 12.20 59.80
N ASP A 890 -2.04 13.16 58.89
CA ASP A 890 -2.68 14.49 58.85
C ASP A 890 -2.88 14.88 57.36
N GLU A 891 -4.07 15.32 56.93
CA GLU A 891 -4.49 16.73 56.71
C GLU A 891 -4.00 17.45 55.43
N VAL A 892 -4.99 17.85 54.59
CA VAL A 892 -5.17 19.18 53.93
C VAL A 892 -4.26 19.47 52.70
N SER A 893 -4.70 19.98 51.54
CA SER A 893 -5.83 20.84 51.14
C SER A 893 -6.21 20.67 49.66
N SER A 894 -7.50 20.76 49.41
CA SER A 894 -8.19 21.12 48.16
C SER A 894 -8.15 22.62 47.85
N SER A 895 -8.08 22.99 46.57
CA SER A 895 -8.76 24.15 45.94
C SER A 895 -8.45 24.12 44.43
N ASP A 896 -9.41 23.76 43.57
CA ASP A 896 -10.35 24.69 42.88
C ASP A 896 -9.63 25.52 41.80
N PHE A 897 -10.07 25.69 40.54
CA PHE A 897 -11.36 25.47 39.89
C PHE A 897 -11.17 25.63 38.36
N GLU A 898 -12.09 25.05 37.60
CA GLU A 898 -12.25 25.10 36.15
C GLU A 898 -12.68 26.47 35.58
N SER A 899 -12.57 26.57 34.24
CA SER A 899 -13.49 27.26 33.30
C SER A 899 -13.35 28.78 33.10
N TYR A 900 -13.16 29.20 31.84
CA TYR A 900 -14.22 29.74 30.96
C TYR A 900 -13.59 30.39 29.71
N LEU A 901 -14.15 30.11 28.52
CA LEU A 901 -14.20 31.07 27.41
C LEU A 901 -15.41 30.77 26.51
N THR A 902 -16.44 31.59 26.64
CA THR A 902 -17.39 31.94 25.57
C THR A 902 -17.72 33.43 25.73
N GLY A 903 -17.17 34.27 24.84
CA GLY A 903 -17.75 35.58 24.47
C GLY A 903 -18.67 35.36 23.26
N ASP A 904 -19.60 36.24 22.87
CA ASP A 904 -19.82 37.65 23.19
C ASP A 904 -21.29 37.98 22.89
N SER A 905 -21.78 39.06 23.49
CA SER A 905 -22.87 39.87 22.93
C SER A 905 -22.71 41.34 23.31
N GLU A 906 -22.54 42.18 22.27
CA GLU A 906 -22.95 43.59 22.10
C GLU A 906 -22.27 44.70 22.95
N GLU A 907 -21.31 45.43 22.36
CA GLU A 907 -21.47 46.79 21.77
C GLU A 907 -20.28 47.18 20.88
#